data_AF-A0A7V1GU98-F1
#
_entry.id   AF-A0A7V1GU98-F1
#
_cell.length_a   1.000
_cell.length_b   1.000
_cell.length_c   1.000
_cell.angle_alpha   90.00
_cell.angle_beta   90.00
_cell.angle_gamma   90.00
#
_symmetry.space_group_name_H-M   'P 1'
#
loop_
_entity.id
_entity.type
_entity.pdbx_description
1 polymer ?
#
loop_
_entity_poly.entity_id
_entity_poly.type
_entity_poly.pdbx_seq_one_letter_code
_entity_poly.pdbx_strand_id
1 'polypeptide(L)'
;MHRFRATICNKRQGLAILVIWVCVVLGAGCGHDHEPLETPASREWLLGGAYSVRIDQRTGDMTLLRGTQELVRVPVSGWQLGTVPRVDPLVNYDPYPLIVPSPLYAPPEGLEWAAPVSVAFTKLSANSVRLELLYTEDARASLIVEHLDSGRFRVRWFPPAQLPVAYFRLRCAAPGEHGYYGLGEYFDDVNHRGKVRAMQIELDPELESLYNEAHVPVPFLIGSGGWGLFVASYSPAVFDVEHEEPGTIQVLVGTGEASTQGLELYLFAAPTGLDVTRHYYEVTGFPKLPPPWALGPIVWRDENRDQSQFEQDLQTMRALDLPATAVWIDRPYATAVNSFDFDPVRFPTPEEMFALVRRLGFRVALWHAPYLDSRAAATKALRDEANARGFFPPRVGLLFNSWGRPLDFTNPEARHWWQQLLRRYTELGVAGFKLDYGEDVVVGPSATRNRWLFADGSDERTMHARYQLFYHQTYAEVLPPDGGFLLVRHSAFGGQVFGPVIWPGDLDASFARHRERVTEKGTTYVAVGGLPAAVVAGSGLGPSGFPFFASDTGGYRHSPPDKELFTRWFQHTALSPAMQIGTSTNDVAWEPTALNGFDAEMLDWYRTYTRLHLRLFPYLWTYAQRLQTDGRAIQRPFGLAYPSTGAHPWDQYLLGDHLLVAPVVARGQRERAVFFPPGKWIEWWSGRTYEGPGEQVVPAPLAHAPFFLKQGGIVPLLRPTIDALVETEEPGLVDSYADTPGVLYGRVFPGPEETSFTVFDGTRLSQSFHDHIRQRSVVQLSYTPGTEFTRGAVLELVGLDGTAVSSVRIAGVPVPLLETPENLENAGAGWAYQEGKIWVRLPATGGIAEVELQAVP
;
A
#
# COMPACT_ATOMS: atom_id res chain seq x y z
N MET A 1 -1.09 46.76 36.98
CA MET A 1 -1.65 46.78 38.36
C MET A 1 -1.93 45.31 38.68
N HIS A 2 -1.35 44.60 39.65
CA HIS A 2 -0.78 44.91 40.96
C HIS A 2 0.59 44.23 41.21
N ARG A 3 1.40 44.89 42.05
CA ARG A 3 2.71 44.53 42.61
C ARG A 3 2.56 43.46 43.74
N PHE A 4 3.57 42.68 44.16
CA PHE A 4 4.72 43.14 44.96
C PHE A 4 5.81 42.05 45.20
N ARG A 5 7.09 42.47 45.05
CA ARG A 5 8.36 42.18 45.80
C ARG A 5 8.83 40.71 45.99
N ALA A 6 10.12 40.37 46.02
CA ALA A 6 11.32 41.14 46.41
C ALA A 6 12.62 40.64 45.75
N THR A 7 13.56 41.57 45.64
CA THR A 7 14.98 41.50 45.28
C THR A 7 15.83 40.76 46.32
N ILE A 8 16.95 40.15 45.92
CA ILE A 8 18.32 40.41 46.46
C ILE A 8 19.40 39.84 45.52
N CYS A 9 20.41 40.69 45.26
CA CYS A 9 21.67 40.50 44.55
C CYS A 9 22.50 39.27 44.99
N ASN A 10 23.26 38.64 44.07
CA ASN A 10 24.66 39.05 43.82
C ASN A 10 25.29 38.41 42.55
N LYS A 11 26.24 39.14 41.98
CA LYS A 11 26.86 39.01 40.64
C LYS A 11 28.17 38.18 40.60
N ARG A 12 28.57 37.91 39.34
CA ARG A 12 29.93 37.75 38.72
C ARG A 12 30.31 36.28 38.43
N GLN A 13 30.30 35.76 37.19
CA GLN A 13 30.93 36.08 35.88
C GLN A 13 32.47 36.01 35.80
N GLY A 14 32.95 35.20 34.84
CA GLY A 14 34.28 35.27 34.19
C GLY A 14 34.85 33.88 33.83
N LEU A 15 34.51 33.28 32.67
CA LEU A 15 35.35 33.15 31.43
C LEU A 15 36.78 32.57 31.69
N ALA A 16 37.05 31.29 31.41
CA ALA A 16 37.43 30.67 30.12
C ALA A 16 38.84 31.05 29.61
N ILE A 17 39.71 30.03 29.37
CA ILE A 17 40.55 29.80 28.16
C ILE A 17 41.48 28.59 28.35
N LEU A 18 41.32 27.63 27.42
CA LEU A 18 42.28 26.78 26.69
C LEU A 18 43.76 26.71 27.17
N VAL A 19 44.35 25.49 27.24
CA VAL A 19 45.63 25.09 26.58
C VAL A 19 45.76 23.55 26.62
N ILE A 20 45.97 22.94 25.45
CA ILE A 20 46.50 21.58 25.25
C ILE A 20 48.04 21.69 25.15
N TRP A 21 48.80 20.73 25.69
CA TRP A 21 49.99 20.08 25.07
C TRP A 21 50.73 19.15 26.08
N VAL A 22 50.67 17.84 25.82
CA VAL A 22 51.77 16.85 25.65
C VAL A 22 53.10 17.04 26.44
N CYS A 23 53.49 16.07 27.29
CA CYS A 23 54.74 15.25 27.20
C CYS A 23 55.17 14.53 28.51
N VAL A 24 55.36 13.21 28.40
CA VAL A 24 56.55 12.39 28.77
C VAL A 24 56.97 12.14 30.24
N VAL A 25 56.74 10.87 30.64
CA VAL A 25 57.62 9.84 31.26
C VAL A 25 58.75 10.22 32.24
N LEU A 26 58.71 9.65 33.47
CA LEU A 26 59.67 8.68 34.08
C LEU A 26 59.68 8.77 35.63
N GLY A 27 59.60 7.62 36.32
CA GLY A 27 59.89 7.52 37.76
C GLY A 27 59.42 6.23 38.43
N ALA A 28 60.33 5.27 38.58
CA ALA A 28 60.17 3.90 39.06
C ALA A 28 59.66 3.70 40.51
N GLY A 29 59.08 2.52 40.78
CA GLY A 29 58.86 2.02 42.15
C GLY A 29 58.04 0.72 42.29
N CYS A 30 58.69 -0.43 42.09
CA CYS A 30 58.44 -1.79 42.59
C CYS A 30 57.02 -2.27 43.00
N GLY A 31 56.48 -3.23 42.23
CA GLY A 31 56.24 -4.61 42.70
C GLY A 31 54.87 -4.97 43.28
N HIS A 32 54.04 -5.67 42.51
CA HIS A 32 53.60 -7.06 42.78
C HIS A 32 52.73 -7.55 41.60
N ASP A 33 52.97 -8.79 41.18
CA ASP A 33 52.23 -9.48 40.14
C ASP A 33 50.74 -9.55 40.45
N HIS A 34 49.93 -8.94 39.59
CA HIS A 34 48.58 -9.42 39.31
C HIS A 34 48.46 -9.48 37.80
N GLU A 35 48.36 -10.70 37.28
CA GLU A 35 47.79 -10.95 35.95
C GLU A 35 46.51 -10.11 35.81
N PRO A 36 46.26 -9.46 34.66
CA PRO A 36 44.97 -8.84 34.44
C PRO A 36 43.92 -9.94 34.54
N LEU A 37 43.06 -9.83 35.56
CA LEU A 37 41.84 -10.61 35.68
C LEU A 37 41.17 -10.65 34.32
N GLU A 38 41.08 -11.85 33.74
CA GLU A 38 40.25 -12.11 32.57
C GLU A 38 38.89 -11.46 32.80
N THR A 39 38.54 -10.50 31.94
CA THR A 39 37.19 -9.98 31.83
C THR A 39 36.24 -11.18 31.74
N PRO A 40 35.17 -11.27 32.54
CA PRO A 40 34.27 -12.42 32.46
C PRO A 40 33.74 -12.51 31.02
N ALA A 41 33.90 -13.69 30.42
CA ALA A 41 33.37 -14.01 29.08
C ALA A 41 31.92 -13.49 28.95
N SER A 42 31.63 -12.86 27.82
CA SER A 42 30.35 -12.18 27.56
C SER A 42 29.15 -13.08 27.91
N ARG A 43 28.35 -12.65 28.91
CA ARG A 43 27.08 -13.29 29.32
C ARG A 43 25.93 -12.92 28.38
N GLU A 44 26.19 -12.98 27.09
CA GLU A 44 25.24 -12.59 26.04
C GLU A 44 25.21 -13.68 24.97
N TRP A 45 24.02 -13.91 24.42
CA TRP A 45 23.85 -14.73 23.23
C TRP A 45 23.49 -13.86 22.05
N LEU A 46 24.17 -14.08 20.94
CA LEU A 46 23.92 -13.40 19.68
C LEU A 46 23.45 -14.44 18.67
N LEU A 47 22.25 -14.23 18.12
CA LEU A 47 21.71 -15.03 17.02
C LEU A 47 21.77 -14.20 15.75
N GLY A 48 22.39 -14.71 14.69
CA GLY A 48 22.57 -13.99 13.44
C GLY A 48 23.94 -13.34 13.27
N GLY A 49 24.07 -12.53 12.22
CA GLY A 49 25.33 -11.88 11.81
C GLY A 49 25.20 -10.36 11.80
N ALA A 50 25.25 -9.76 10.60
CA ALA A 50 25.11 -8.30 10.43
C ALA A 50 23.82 -7.75 11.03
N TYR A 51 22.74 -8.52 10.92
CA TYR A 51 21.53 -8.39 11.72
C TYR A 51 21.51 -9.48 12.75
N SER A 52 21.19 -9.13 13.99
CA SER A 52 21.22 -10.11 15.07
C SER A 52 20.20 -9.82 16.15
N VAL A 53 19.80 -10.87 16.86
CA VAL A 53 19.08 -10.77 18.12
C VAL A 53 20.07 -11.07 19.25
N ARG A 54 20.32 -10.07 20.10
CA ARG A 54 21.09 -10.20 21.33
C ARG A 54 20.16 -10.51 22.49
N ILE A 55 20.52 -11.48 23.30
CA ILE A 55 19.85 -11.81 24.56
C ILE A 55 20.86 -11.61 25.70
N ASP A 56 20.57 -10.67 26.60
CA ASP A 56 21.35 -10.44 27.81
C ASP A 56 20.96 -11.50 28.85
N GLN A 57 21.90 -12.38 29.23
CA GLN A 57 21.60 -13.47 30.16
C GLN A 57 21.47 -13.01 31.62
N ARG A 58 21.81 -11.75 31.94
CA ARG A 58 21.63 -11.18 33.27
C ARG A 58 20.22 -10.64 33.47
N THR A 59 19.68 -9.99 32.44
CA THR A 59 18.38 -9.30 32.51
C THR A 59 17.26 -10.09 31.84
N GLY A 60 17.58 -10.90 30.83
CA GLY A 60 16.58 -11.52 29.94
C GLY A 60 16.13 -10.63 28.80
N ASP A 61 16.68 -9.41 28.68
CA ASP A 61 16.31 -8.48 27.63
C ASP A 61 16.73 -9.02 26.26
N MET A 62 15.81 -8.90 25.31
CA MET A 62 16.04 -9.22 23.91
C MET A 62 16.19 -7.93 23.11
N THR A 63 17.23 -7.80 22.30
CA THR A 63 17.48 -6.62 21.46
C THR A 63 17.73 -7.05 20.02
N LEU A 64 16.96 -6.50 19.08
CA LEU A 64 17.24 -6.57 17.65
C LEU A 64 18.27 -5.52 17.26
N LEU A 65 19.33 -5.94 16.57
CA LEU A 65 20.49 -5.13 16.24
C LEU A 65 20.77 -5.11 14.74
N ARG A 66 21.32 -3.99 14.26
CA ARG A 66 22.08 -3.88 13.00
C ARG A 66 23.51 -3.45 13.34
N GLY A 67 24.45 -4.38 13.23
CA GLY A 67 25.78 -4.21 13.81
C GLY A 67 25.67 -3.95 15.32
N THR A 68 26.06 -2.76 15.78
CA THR A 68 25.94 -2.33 17.18
C THR A 68 24.74 -1.41 17.44
N GLN A 69 24.00 -1.02 16.40
CA GLN A 69 22.83 -0.16 16.53
C GLN A 69 21.65 -0.97 17.07
N GLU A 70 21.04 -0.49 18.16
CA GLU A 70 19.78 -1.04 18.66
C GLU A 70 18.62 -0.54 17.79
N LEU A 71 17.83 -1.48 17.28
CA LEU A 71 16.63 -1.19 16.48
C LEU A 71 15.37 -1.34 17.33
N VAL A 72 15.23 -2.49 18.01
CA VAL A 72 14.10 -2.80 18.89
C VAL A 72 14.62 -3.47 20.14
N ARG A 73 14.13 -3.05 21.30
CA ARG A 73 14.39 -3.67 22.59
C ARG A 73 13.08 -4.19 23.16
N VAL A 74 13.07 -5.47 23.53
CA VAL A 74 12.01 -6.12 24.27
C VAL A 74 12.55 -6.46 25.67
N PRO A 75 12.22 -5.69 26.71
CA PRO A 75 12.63 -6.03 28.06
C PRO A 75 11.97 -7.34 28.51
N VAL A 76 12.60 -8.08 29.44
CA VAL A 76 12.00 -9.33 29.94
C VAL A 76 10.61 -9.10 30.53
N SER A 77 10.39 -7.95 31.17
CA SER A 77 9.11 -7.53 31.74
C SER A 77 8.04 -7.20 30.69
N GLY A 78 8.43 -7.09 29.42
CA GLY A 78 7.54 -6.80 28.29
C GLY A 78 6.79 -8.03 27.76
N TRP A 79 7.14 -9.24 28.20
CA TRP A 79 6.45 -10.49 27.82
C TRP A 79 5.31 -10.79 28.79
N GLN A 80 4.17 -10.13 28.68
CA GLN A 80 3.12 -10.18 29.70
C GLN A 80 1.93 -11.05 29.31
N LEU A 81 1.35 -11.75 30.29
CA LEU A 81 0.18 -12.59 30.10
C LEU A 81 -1.00 -11.98 30.85
N GLY A 82 -2.12 -11.81 30.15
CA GLY A 82 -3.40 -11.43 30.76
C GLY A 82 -4.13 -12.69 31.19
N THR A 83 -4.24 -12.91 32.50
CA THR A 83 -4.87 -14.09 33.09
C THR A 83 -6.22 -13.75 33.69
N VAL A 84 -7.16 -14.69 33.66
CA VAL A 84 -8.51 -14.58 34.24
C VAL A 84 -8.77 -15.79 35.14
N PRO A 85 -9.68 -15.78 36.13
CA PRO A 85 -9.91 -16.96 36.98
C PRO A 85 -10.26 -18.24 36.21
N ARG A 86 -10.95 -18.08 35.08
CA ARG A 86 -11.25 -19.14 34.10
C ARG A 86 -11.44 -18.51 32.73
N VAL A 87 -10.86 -19.11 31.69
CA VAL A 87 -11.17 -18.72 30.30
C VAL A 87 -12.58 -19.22 29.96
N ASP A 88 -13.47 -18.29 29.59
CA ASP A 88 -14.87 -18.60 29.29
C ASP A 88 -15.09 -18.64 27.77
N PRO A 89 -15.60 -19.75 27.21
CA PRO A 89 -15.83 -19.88 25.78
C PRO A 89 -16.88 -18.91 25.21
N LEU A 90 -17.64 -18.19 26.03
CA LEU A 90 -18.67 -17.24 25.58
C LEU A 90 -18.16 -15.78 25.54
N VAL A 91 -17.04 -15.49 26.19
CA VAL A 91 -16.48 -14.14 26.26
C VAL A 91 -15.77 -13.78 24.96
N ASN A 92 -16.05 -12.57 24.47
CA ASN A 92 -15.30 -11.94 23.40
C ASN A 92 -13.97 -11.44 23.98
N TYR A 93 -12.86 -12.03 23.58
CA TYR A 93 -11.53 -11.65 24.04
C TYR A 93 -10.87 -10.59 23.13
N ASP A 94 -11.63 -9.82 22.38
CA ASP A 94 -11.10 -8.65 21.68
C ASP A 94 -10.36 -7.68 22.64
N PRO A 95 -9.08 -7.36 22.38
CA PRO A 95 -8.31 -6.48 23.24
C PRO A 95 -8.48 -4.99 22.94
N TYR A 96 -9.05 -4.57 21.80
CA TYR A 96 -9.16 -3.15 21.45
C TYR A 96 -9.96 -2.34 22.50
N PRO A 97 -11.11 -2.81 23.00
CA PRO A 97 -11.88 -2.09 24.02
C PRO A 97 -11.18 -1.97 25.39
N LEU A 98 -10.08 -2.70 25.62
CA LEU A 98 -9.27 -2.55 26.83
C LEU A 98 -8.45 -1.26 26.82
N ILE A 99 -8.15 -0.72 25.63
CA ILE A 99 -7.37 0.51 25.43
C ILE A 99 -8.30 1.67 25.07
N VAL A 100 -9.25 1.44 24.15
CA VAL A 100 -10.25 2.43 23.73
C VAL A 100 -11.60 2.05 24.33
N PRO A 101 -12.01 2.63 25.47
CA PRO A 101 -13.17 2.15 26.20
C PRO A 101 -14.46 2.21 25.38
N SER A 102 -15.24 1.13 25.40
CA SER A 102 -16.55 1.04 24.76
C SER A 102 -17.64 0.74 25.79
N PRO A 103 -18.81 1.41 25.74
CA PRO A 103 -19.92 1.11 26.66
C PRO A 103 -20.54 -0.28 26.42
N LEU A 104 -20.26 -0.91 25.28
CA LEU A 104 -20.76 -2.24 24.93
C LEU A 104 -19.82 -3.36 25.40
N TYR A 105 -18.65 -3.01 25.94
CA TYR A 105 -17.63 -3.97 26.32
C TYR A 105 -17.18 -3.73 27.77
N ALA A 106 -17.17 -4.79 28.56
CA ALA A 106 -16.54 -4.80 29.88
C ALA A 106 -15.33 -5.73 29.83
N PRO A 107 -14.17 -5.34 30.39
CA PRO A 107 -13.03 -6.23 30.54
C PRO A 107 -13.45 -7.54 31.21
N PRO A 108 -12.86 -8.70 30.81
CA PRO A 108 -13.17 -9.97 31.45
C PRO A 108 -12.97 -9.90 32.97
N GLU A 109 -13.92 -10.47 33.72
CA GLU A 109 -13.89 -10.46 35.19
C GLU A 109 -12.59 -11.10 35.72
N GLY A 110 -11.92 -10.40 36.64
CA GLY A 110 -10.68 -10.86 37.25
C GLY A 110 -9.47 -10.86 36.31
N LEU A 111 -9.50 -10.11 35.20
CA LEU A 111 -8.33 -9.91 34.35
C LEU A 111 -7.18 -9.27 35.13
N GLU A 112 -6.06 -9.98 35.20
CA GLU A 112 -4.81 -9.51 35.80
C GLU A 112 -3.65 -9.66 34.80
N TRP A 113 -2.71 -8.73 34.82
CA TRP A 113 -1.52 -8.77 33.97
C TRP A 113 -0.32 -9.28 34.76
N ALA A 114 0.23 -10.41 34.35
CA ALA A 114 1.44 -10.98 34.93
C ALA A 114 2.66 -10.72 34.02
N ALA A 115 3.77 -10.29 34.61
CA ALA A 115 5.07 -10.20 33.95
C ALA A 115 6.02 -11.29 34.48
N PRO A 116 7.04 -11.72 33.71
CA PRO A 116 8.02 -12.67 34.20
C PRO A 116 8.80 -12.10 35.39
N VAL A 117 8.94 -12.88 36.45
CA VAL A 117 9.74 -12.55 37.64
C VAL A 117 11.19 -13.00 37.52
N SER A 118 11.44 -14.03 36.69
CA SER A 118 12.79 -14.49 36.36
C SER A 118 12.79 -15.23 35.03
N VAL A 119 13.99 -15.46 34.49
CA VAL A 119 14.19 -16.16 33.22
C VAL A 119 15.32 -17.18 33.36
N ALA A 120 15.12 -18.35 32.77
CA ALA A 120 16.17 -19.33 32.56
C ALA A 120 16.40 -19.53 31.06
N PHE A 121 17.60 -19.99 30.71
CA PHE A 121 18.08 -19.97 29.34
C PHE A 121 18.56 -21.35 28.92
N THR A 122 18.13 -21.82 27.75
CA THR A 122 18.62 -23.05 27.14
C THR A 122 19.00 -22.80 25.69
N LYS A 123 20.27 -22.97 25.35
CA LYS A 123 20.71 -22.97 23.96
C LYS A 123 20.23 -24.25 23.30
N LEU A 124 19.40 -24.14 22.25
CA LEU A 124 18.85 -25.29 21.54
C LEU A 124 19.74 -25.70 20.36
N SER A 125 20.28 -24.71 19.64
CA SER A 125 21.22 -24.92 18.53
C SER A 125 22.13 -23.70 18.35
N ALA A 126 22.91 -23.67 17.27
CA ALA A 126 23.68 -22.48 16.89
C ALA A 126 22.78 -21.28 16.54
N ASN A 127 21.57 -21.53 16.01
CA ASN A 127 20.66 -20.51 15.50
C ASN A 127 19.39 -20.36 16.34
N SER A 128 19.27 -21.09 17.45
CA SER A 128 18.06 -21.09 18.24
C SER A 128 18.30 -21.21 19.74
N VAL A 129 17.42 -20.55 20.48
CA VAL A 129 17.46 -20.47 21.93
C VAL A 129 16.06 -20.52 22.50
N ARG A 130 15.95 -21.10 23.70
CA ARG A 130 14.74 -21.08 24.52
C ARG A 130 14.98 -20.26 25.78
N LEU A 131 14.08 -19.33 26.06
CA LEU A 131 13.94 -18.64 27.33
C LEU A 131 12.74 -19.26 28.05
N GLU A 132 12.94 -19.71 29.27
CA GLU A 132 11.88 -20.16 30.18
C GLU A 132 11.53 -18.99 31.10
N LEU A 133 10.38 -18.37 30.86
CA LEU A 133 9.90 -17.19 31.57
C LEU A 133 9.05 -17.65 32.77
N LEU A 134 9.52 -17.39 33.99
CA LEU A 134 8.82 -17.74 35.22
C LEU A 134 7.87 -16.59 35.60
N TYR A 135 6.56 -16.85 35.70
CA TYR A 135 5.56 -15.85 36.12
C TYR A 135 5.18 -16.00 37.60
N THR A 136 5.12 -17.25 38.08
CA THR A 136 4.97 -17.62 39.49
C THR A 136 5.87 -18.83 39.77
N GLU A 137 6.00 -19.29 41.02
CA GLU A 137 6.86 -20.43 41.37
C GLU A 137 6.61 -21.68 40.49
N ASP A 138 5.35 -21.92 40.11
CA ASP A 138 4.91 -23.10 39.34
C ASP A 138 4.49 -22.80 37.89
N ALA A 139 4.47 -21.54 37.46
CA ALA A 139 4.01 -21.15 36.12
C ALA A 139 5.17 -20.69 35.23
N ARG A 140 5.52 -21.52 34.24
CA ARG A 140 6.62 -21.28 33.27
C ARG A 140 6.11 -21.24 31.84
N ALA A 141 6.39 -20.14 31.16
CA ALA A 141 6.15 -19.99 29.72
C ALA A 141 7.45 -20.27 28.96
N SER A 142 7.32 -20.76 27.73
CA SER A 142 8.48 -21.01 26.86
C SER A 142 8.50 -20.00 25.71
N LEU A 143 9.62 -19.31 25.54
CA LEU A 143 9.86 -18.39 24.43
C LEU A 143 11.03 -18.91 23.60
N ILE A 144 10.76 -19.31 22.36
CA ILE A 144 11.76 -19.87 21.44
C ILE A 144 12.11 -18.82 20.40
N VAL A 145 13.36 -18.37 20.36
CA VAL A 145 13.88 -17.41 19.37
C VAL A 145 14.78 -18.14 18.38
N GLU A 146 14.53 -17.95 17.09
CA GLU A 146 15.20 -18.63 16.00
C GLU A 146 15.66 -17.62 14.93
N HIS A 147 16.94 -17.66 14.58
CA HIS A 147 17.46 -16.99 13.39
C HIS A 147 17.16 -17.85 12.16
N LEU A 148 16.29 -17.35 11.28
CA LEU A 148 15.88 -18.07 10.07
C LEU A 148 16.81 -17.77 8.91
N ASP A 149 17.11 -16.49 8.70
CA ASP A 149 17.94 -15.97 7.62
C ASP A 149 18.41 -14.55 7.99
N SER A 150 19.32 -13.98 7.20
CA SER A 150 19.82 -12.61 7.41
C SER A 150 18.67 -11.62 7.56
N GLY A 151 18.57 -11.00 8.74
CA GLY A 151 17.53 -10.01 9.03
C GLY A 151 16.16 -10.59 9.39
N ARG A 152 16.02 -11.93 9.47
CA ARG A 152 14.73 -12.59 9.74
C ARG A 152 14.79 -13.52 10.94
N PHE A 153 14.03 -13.18 11.97
CA PHE A 153 13.96 -13.93 13.23
C PHE A 153 12.52 -14.32 13.53
N ARG A 154 12.34 -15.56 13.99
CA ARG A 154 11.05 -16.06 14.47
C ARG A 154 11.08 -16.20 15.98
N VAL A 155 9.98 -15.84 16.61
CA VAL A 155 9.76 -16.01 18.05
C VAL A 155 8.44 -16.74 18.27
N ARG A 156 8.49 -17.85 19.00
CA ARG A 156 7.30 -18.62 19.40
C ARG A 156 7.15 -18.58 20.92
N TRP A 157 6.00 -18.13 21.39
CA TRP A 157 5.71 -17.89 22.80
C TRP A 157 4.55 -18.77 23.28
N PHE A 158 4.86 -19.75 24.11
CA PHE A 158 3.89 -20.68 24.69
C PHE A 158 3.64 -20.33 26.15
N PRO A 159 2.39 -20.13 26.58
CA PRO A 159 2.08 -19.77 27.96
C PRO A 159 2.24 -20.98 28.91
N PRO A 160 2.27 -20.76 30.24
CA PRO A 160 2.25 -21.84 31.21
C PRO A 160 0.90 -22.57 31.17
N ALA A 161 0.92 -23.91 31.23
CA ALA A 161 -0.30 -24.71 31.29
C ALA A 161 -1.10 -24.50 32.60
N GLN A 162 -0.44 -23.98 33.64
CA GLN A 162 -1.02 -23.74 34.96
C GLN A 162 -1.86 -22.47 35.02
N LEU A 163 -1.69 -21.55 34.07
CA LEU A 163 -2.36 -20.26 34.08
C LEU A 163 -3.49 -20.22 33.03
N PRO A 164 -4.72 -19.83 33.42
CA PRO A 164 -5.80 -19.48 32.49
C PRO A 164 -5.50 -18.16 31.76
N VAL A 165 -4.70 -18.24 30.69
CA VAL A 165 -4.32 -17.09 29.86
C VAL A 165 -5.42 -16.76 28.84
N ALA A 166 -5.86 -15.51 28.83
CA ALA A 166 -6.79 -14.95 27.85
C ALA A 166 -6.09 -14.05 26.82
N TYR A 167 -5.05 -13.32 27.22
CA TYR A 167 -4.35 -12.35 26.38
C TYR A 167 -2.84 -12.52 26.42
N PHE A 168 -2.18 -12.27 25.30
CA PHE A 168 -0.76 -11.97 25.25
C PHE A 168 -0.57 -10.46 25.12
N ARG A 169 0.39 -9.89 25.85
CA ARG A 169 0.82 -8.50 25.69
C ARG A 169 2.33 -8.43 25.54
N LEU A 170 2.77 -7.99 24.36
CA LEU A 170 4.15 -7.64 24.09
C LEU A 170 4.35 -6.14 24.30
N ARG A 171 5.36 -5.76 25.09
CA ARG A 171 5.80 -4.37 25.22
C ARG A 171 7.24 -4.25 24.77
N CYS A 172 7.50 -3.36 23.82
CA CYS A 172 8.84 -3.10 23.30
C CYS A 172 9.08 -1.61 23.08
N ALA A 173 10.34 -1.24 22.84
CA ALA A 173 10.75 0.12 22.53
C ALA A 173 11.64 0.12 21.29
N ALA A 174 11.58 1.18 20.49
CA ALA A 174 12.44 1.40 19.33
C ALA A 174 13.23 2.71 19.50
N PRO A 175 14.39 2.67 20.18
CA PRO A 175 15.14 3.89 20.49
C PRO A 175 15.58 4.63 19.23
N GLY A 176 15.35 5.96 19.20
CA GLY A 176 15.77 6.81 18.08
C GLY A 176 14.96 6.62 16.80
N GLU A 177 13.82 5.93 16.86
CA GLU A 177 12.91 5.80 15.72
C GLU A 177 12.31 7.15 15.35
N HIS A 178 12.16 7.41 14.04
CA HIS A 178 11.56 8.66 13.54
C HIS A 178 10.06 8.48 13.30
N GLY A 179 9.64 7.41 12.63
CA GLY A 179 8.23 7.13 12.36
C GLY A 179 7.90 5.65 12.29
N TYR A 180 6.60 5.36 12.43
CA TYR A 180 6.04 4.02 12.42
C TYR A 180 5.05 3.86 11.26
N TYR A 181 5.16 2.79 10.51
CA TYR A 181 4.40 2.52 9.27
C TYR A 181 3.91 1.07 9.23
N GLY A 182 3.17 0.70 8.19
CA GLY A 182 2.55 -0.61 8.08
C GLY A 182 1.14 -0.59 8.69
N LEU A 183 0.80 -1.64 9.44
CA LEU A 183 -0.49 -1.86 10.12
C LEU A 183 -1.74 -1.99 9.24
N GLY A 184 -1.61 -1.85 7.92
CA GLY A 184 -2.72 -1.99 6.99
C GLY A 184 -3.35 -0.67 6.60
N GLU A 185 -4.64 -0.71 6.32
CA GLU A 185 -5.43 0.43 5.87
C GLU A 185 -6.01 1.24 7.03
N TYR A 186 -5.69 2.54 7.06
CA TYR A 186 -6.29 3.55 7.92
C TYR A 186 -6.38 4.88 7.17
N PHE A 187 -7.28 5.76 7.61
CA PHE A 187 -7.67 6.96 6.84
C PHE A 187 -7.25 8.29 7.47
N ASP A 188 -6.76 8.27 8.72
CA ASP A 188 -6.40 9.48 9.48
C ASP A 188 -4.98 9.98 9.15
N ASP A 189 -3.97 9.11 9.15
CA ASP A 189 -2.59 9.44 8.74
C ASP A 189 -1.71 8.17 8.65
N VAL A 190 -0.68 8.22 7.81
CA VAL A 190 0.25 7.13 7.47
C VAL A 190 1.27 6.82 8.56
N ASN A 191 1.61 7.79 9.41
CA ASN A 191 2.50 7.57 10.55
C ASN A 191 1.69 7.14 11.77
N HIS A 192 2.01 5.98 12.34
CA HIS A 192 1.25 5.40 13.45
C HIS A 192 1.69 5.86 14.84
N ARG A 193 2.70 6.74 14.96
CA ARG A 193 3.11 7.25 16.27
C ARG A 193 1.93 7.94 17.00
N GLY A 194 1.74 7.60 18.27
CA GLY A 194 0.71 8.14 19.14
C GLY A 194 -0.70 7.59 18.87
N LYS A 195 -0.81 6.49 18.12
CA LYS A 195 -2.10 5.95 17.67
C LYS A 195 -2.34 4.52 18.17
N VAL A 196 -3.62 4.17 18.24
CA VAL A 196 -4.11 2.82 18.54
C VAL A 196 -4.78 2.27 17.29
N ARG A 197 -4.42 1.04 16.92
CA ARG A 197 -4.81 0.38 15.67
C ARG A 197 -5.38 -1.01 15.95
N ALA A 198 -6.69 -1.18 15.76
CA ALA A 198 -7.37 -2.46 15.88
C ALA A 198 -7.11 -3.33 14.64
N MET A 199 -6.72 -4.59 14.84
CA MET A 199 -6.42 -5.53 13.77
C MET A 199 -7.67 -6.27 13.24
N GLN A 200 -8.80 -5.59 13.30
CA GLN A 200 -10.11 -6.04 12.83
C GLN A 200 -11.06 -4.84 12.72
N ILE A 201 -12.23 -5.08 12.12
CA ILE A 201 -13.34 -4.12 12.15
C ILE A 201 -13.88 -4.01 13.58
N GLU A 202 -14.02 -2.76 14.02
CA GLU A 202 -14.58 -2.40 15.32
C GLU A 202 -15.83 -1.56 15.16
N LEU A 203 -16.83 -1.80 16.01
CA LEU A 203 -18.01 -0.93 16.06
C LEU A 203 -17.61 0.47 16.48
N ASP A 204 -18.06 1.45 15.72
CA ASP A 204 -17.84 2.86 16.00
C ASP A 204 -19.12 3.65 15.68
N PRO A 205 -19.98 3.88 16.70
CA PRO A 205 -21.26 4.55 16.49
C PRO A 205 -21.12 6.05 16.18
N GLU A 206 -19.92 6.63 16.28
CA GLU A 206 -19.69 8.03 15.94
C GLU A 206 -19.60 8.23 14.43
N LEU A 207 -18.94 7.31 13.72
CA LEU A 207 -18.80 7.33 12.27
C LEU A 207 -20.12 7.00 11.57
N GLU A 208 -20.37 7.61 10.41
CA GLU A 208 -21.59 7.35 9.64
C GLU A 208 -21.72 5.88 9.20
N SER A 209 -20.59 5.22 8.92
CA SER A 209 -20.57 3.80 8.57
C SER A 209 -20.82 2.86 9.75
N LEU A 210 -20.80 3.37 10.98
CA LEU A 210 -20.98 2.62 12.24
C LEU A 210 -19.83 1.65 12.60
N TYR A 211 -18.69 1.74 11.91
CA TYR A 211 -17.48 0.98 12.21
C TYR A 211 -16.21 1.74 11.81
N ASN A 212 -15.05 1.29 12.30
CA ASN A 212 -13.76 1.98 12.15
C ASN A 212 -13.10 1.94 10.75
N GLU A 213 -13.77 1.35 9.76
CA GLU A 213 -13.28 1.17 8.37
C GLU A 213 -11.95 0.42 8.21
N ALA A 214 -11.50 -0.33 9.21
CA ALA A 214 -10.29 -1.15 9.11
C ALA A 214 -10.54 -2.39 8.23
N HIS A 215 -10.65 -2.20 6.91
CA HIS A 215 -10.93 -3.28 5.96
C HIS A 215 -9.72 -4.16 5.64
N VAL A 216 -8.50 -3.61 5.72
CA VAL A 216 -7.28 -4.40 5.50
C VAL A 216 -6.33 -4.21 6.68
N PRO A 217 -6.68 -4.67 7.90
CA PRO A 217 -5.77 -4.63 9.03
C PRO A 217 -4.69 -5.69 8.86
N VAL A 218 -3.42 -5.29 8.99
CA VAL A 218 -2.27 -6.20 8.88
C VAL A 218 -1.41 -6.04 10.13
N PRO A 219 -1.22 -7.07 10.97
CA PRO A 219 -0.47 -6.95 12.24
C PRO A 219 1.05 -6.90 12.03
N PHE A 220 1.51 -6.00 11.15
CA PHE A 220 2.87 -5.79 10.71
C PHE A 220 3.26 -4.32 10.86
N LEU A 221 4.04 -4.02 11.89
CA LEU A 221 4.57 -2.68 12.17
C LEU A 221 5.98 -2.56 11.58
N ILE A 222 6.27 -1.42 10.94
CA ILE A 222 7.57 -1.09 10.37
C ILE A 222 8.10 0.17 11.04
N GLY A 223 9.32 0.12 11.55
CA GLY A 223 10.07 1.31 11.93
C GLY A 223 10.87 1.86 10.76
N SER A 224 10.84 3.18 10.59
CA SER A 224 11.57 3.87 9.52
C SER A 224 13.10 3.64 9.59
N GLY A 225 13.63 3.24 10.75
CA GLY A 225 15.03 2.84 10.94
C GLY A 225 15.46 1.52 10.29
N GLY A 226 14.54 0.75 9.70
CA GLY A 226 14.84 -0.51 9.02
C GLY A 226 14.61 -1.76 9.87
N TRP A 227 13.51 -1.79 10.63
CA TRP A 227 13.06 -2.99 11.33
C TRP A 227 11.55 -3.19 11.20
N GLY A 228 11.09 -4.41 11.47
CA GLY A 228 9.67 -4.74 11.51
C GLY A 228 9.29 -5.74 12.60
N LEU A 229 8.05 -5.65 13.07
CA LEU A 229 7.42 -6.58 14.00
C LEU A 229 6.12 -7.08 13.37
N PHE A 230 6.06 -8.38 13.08
CA PHE A 230 4.87 -9.02 12.53
C PHE A 230 4.33 -10.06 13.52
N VAL A 231 3.05 -9.96 13.88
CA VAL A 231 2.37 -10.97 14.71
C VAL A 231 1.57 -11.90 13.80
N ALA A 232 2.02 -13.15 13.67
CA ALA A 232 1.44 -14.13 12.77
C ALA A 232 0.22 -14.82 13.42
N SER A 233 -0.81 -14.03 13.73
CA SER A 233 -2.05 -14.52 14.34
C SER A 233 -3.27 -13.85 13.72
N TYR A 234 -4.29 -14.66 13.44
CA TYR A 234 -5.63 -14.19 13.02
C TYR A 234 -6.57 -13.95 14.21
N SER A 235 -6.08 -14.00 15.45
CA SER A 235 -6.88 -13.61 16.62
C SER A 235 -7.06 -12.08 16.66
N PRO A 236 -8.13 -11.56 17.28
CA PRO A 236 -8.30 -10.13 17.44
C PRO A 236 -7.11 -9.54 18.20
N ALA A 237 -6.60 -8.42 17.71
CA ALA A 237 -5.39 -7.79 18.23
C ALA A 237 -5.47 -6.27 18.14
N VAL A 238 -4.65 -5.59 18.94
CA VAL A 238 -4.49 -4.14 18.89
C VAL A 238 -3.03 -3.77 19.02
N PHE A 239 -2.60 -2.80 18.22
CA PHE A 239 -1.31 -2.13 18.32
C PHE A 239 -1.53 -0.74 18.92
N ASP A 240 -1.03 -0.52 20.12
CA ASP A 240 -0.81 0.80 20.68
C ASP A 240 0.64 1.20 20.36
N VAL A 241 0.80 2.23 19.54
CA VAL A 241 2.10 2.70 19.09
C VAL A 241 2.40 4.02 19.79
N GLU A 242 2.99 3.95 20.97
CA GLU A 242 3.33 5.10 21.82
C GLU A 242 2.15 6.02 22.18
N HIS A 243 0.92 5.50 22.21
CA HIS A 243 -0.27 6.25 22.59
C HIS A 243 -0.41 6.36 24.11
N GLU A 244 -0.47 5.23 24.82
CA GLU A 244 -0.58 5.23 26.29
C GLU A 244 0.72 5.70 26.97
N GLU A 245 1.86 5.23 26.48
CA GLU A 245 3.17 5.49 27.06
C GLU A 245 4.19 5.88 25.98
N PRO A 246 4.68 7.13 25.97
CA PRO A 246 5.68 7.58 25.00
C PRO A 246 6.92 6.69 24.97
N GLY A 247 7.36 6.31 23.77
CA GLY A 247 8.51 5.42 23.55
C GLY A 247 8.24 3.92 23.77
N THR A 248 7.01 3.54 24.15
CA THR A 248 6.61 2.13 24.27
C THR A 248 5.59 1.76 23.21
N ILE A 249 5.84 0.65 22.52
CA ILE A 249 4.89 0.00 21.63
C ILE A 249 4.30 -1.18 22.40
N GLN A 250 2.97 -1.27 22.43
CA GLN A 250 2.25 -2.37 23.04
C GLN A 250 1.44 -3.11 21.99
N VAL A 251 1.56 -4.44 21.96
CA VAL A 251 0.74 -5.31 21.11
C VAL A 251 -0.03 -6.26 22.01
N LEU A 252 -1.35 -6.20 21.96
CA LEU A 252 -2.23 -7.10 22.71
C LEU A 252 -2.93 -8.04 21.73
N VAL A 253 -2.97 -9.33 22.06
CA VAL A 253 -3.62 -10.36 21.24
C VAL A 253 -4.59 -11.15 22.11
N GLY A 254 -5.86 -11.13 21.73
CA GLY A 254 -6.97 -11.79 22.38
C GLY A 254 -7.17 -13.22 21.91
N THR A 255 -6.54 -14.18 22.58
CA THR A 255 -6.54 -15.59 22.13
C THR A 255 -7.58 -16.45 22.84
N GLY A 256 -7.99 -16.07 24.06
CA GLY A 256 -8.93 -16.85 24.86
C GLY A 256 -8.48 -18.31 24.99
N GLU A 257 -9.37 -19.26 24.66
CA GLU A 257 -9.07 -20.70 24.75
C GLU A 257 -7.93 -21.15 23.82
N ALA A 258 -7.66 -20.39 22.75
CA ALA A 258 -6.58 -20.69 21.81
C ALA A 258 -5.19 -20.32 22.37
N SER A 259 -5.10 -19.69 23.55
CA SER A 259 -3.83 -19.28 24.14
C SER A 259 -2.84 -20.44 24.31
N THR A 260 -3.34 -21.65 24.56
CA THR A 260 -2.54 -22.88 24.69
C THR A 260 -1.77 -23.27 23.42
N GLN A 261 -2.18 -22.76 22.26
CA GLN A 261 -1.47 -22.96 20.99
C GLN A 261 -0.20 -22.10 20.88
N GLY A 262 -0.05 -21.10 21.76
CA GLY A 262 1.02 -20.12 21.74
C GLY A 262 0.80 -19.02 20.71
N LEU A 263 1.70 -18.04 20.72
CA LEU A 263 1.74 -16.93 19.79
C LEU A 263 3.03 -16.99 18.96
N GLU A 264 2.93 -16.79 17.65
CA GLU A 264 4.08 -16.67 16.76
C GLU A 264 4.24 -15.21 16.30
N LEU A 265 5.46 -14.69 16.36
CA LEU A 265 5.81 -13.38 15.86
C LEU A 265 7.17 -13.40 15.16
N TYR A 266 7.38 -12.42 14.30
CA TYR A 266 8.60 -12.25 13.52
C TYR A 266 9.20 -10.87 13.80
N LEU A 267 10.52 -10.86 13.93
CA LEU A 267 11.32 -9.64 13.94
C LEU A 267 12.12 -9.59 12.65
N PHE A 268 12.03 -8.45 11.97
CA PHE A 268 12.71 -8.18 10.72
C PHE A 268 13.71 -7.04 10.90
N ALA A 269 14.85 -7.11 10.24
CA ALA A 269 15.84 -6.03 10.19
C ALA A 269 16.46 -5.95 8.80
N ALA A 270 16.55 -4.73 8.26
CA ALA A 270 16.99 -4.47 6.90
C ALA A 270 17.84 -3.17 6.83
N PRO A 271 18.43 -2.83 5.67
CA PRO A 271 19.19 -1.58 5.53
C PRO A 271 18.32 -0.33 5.69
N THR A 272 17.09 -0.35 5.18
CA THR A 272 16.13 0.76 5.29
C THR A 272 14.74 0.26 5.63
N GLY A 273 13.86 1.14 6.11
CA GLY A 273 12.45 0.80 6.38
C GLY A 273 11.72 0.26 5.14
N LEU A 274 12.08 0.72 3.94
CA LEU A 274 11.50 0.26 2.68
C LEU A 274 11.84 -1.20 2.35
N ASP A 275 12.95 -1.72 2.86
CA ASP A 275 13.44 -3.07 2.54
C ASP A 275 12.81 -4.14 3.46
N VAL A 276 12.13 -3.72 4.54
CA VAL A 276 11.60 -4.63 5.57
C VAL A 276 10.46 -5.49 5.02
N THR A 277 9.60 -4.94 4.15
CA THR A 277 8.42 -5.63 3.61
C THR A 277 8.79 -6.90 2.82
N ARG A 278 10.00 -6.98 2.24
CA ARG A 278 10.49 -8.22 1.62
C ARG A 278 10.50 -9.40 2.58
N HIS A 279 10.99 -9.21 3.80
CA HIS A 279 11.03 -10.27 4.80
C HIS A 279 9.63 -10.72 5.22
N TYR A 280 8.68 -9.79 5.25
CA TYR A 280 7.27 -10.11 5.47
C TYR A 280 6.70 -10.98 4.33
N TYR A 281 7.00 -10.67 3.07
CA TYR A 281 6.57 -11.50 1.92
C TYR A 281 7.24 -12.88 1.89
N GLU A 282 8.49 -13.01 2.32
CA GLU A 282 9.16 -14.31 2.42
C GLU A 282 8.48 -15.25 3.45
N VAL A 283 7.73 -14.69 4.41
CA VAL A 283 6.96 -15.45 5.40
C VAL A 283 5.51 -15.66 4.96
N THR A 284 4.88 -14.63 4.40
CA THR A 284 3.42 -14.61 4.13
C THR A 284 3.05 -14.90 2.68
N GLY A 285 4.03 -14.95 1.78
CA GLY A 285 3.86 -15.03 0.34
C GLY A 285 3.95 -13.64 -0.31
N PHE A 286 4.62 -13.59 -1.46
CA PHE A 286 4.67 -12.37 -2.27
C PHE A 286 3.30 -12.10 -2.91
N PRO A 287 2.95 -10.81 -3.13
CA PRO A 287 1.70 -10.46 -3.79
C PRO A 287 1.64 -11.09 -5.18
N LYS A 288 0.50 -11.70 -5.51
CA LYS A 288 0.25 -12.11 -6.90
C LYS A 288 0.22 -10.84 -7.74
N LEU A 289 0.86 -10.84 -8.90
CA LEU A 289 0.76 -9.69 -9.78
C LEU A 289 -0.61 -9.73 -10.48
N PRO A 290 -1.37 -8.62 -10.51
CA PRO A 290 -2.56 -8.54 -11.35
C PRO A 290 -2.14 -8.64 -12.82
N PRO A 291 -3.05 -8.99 -13.74
CA PRO A 291 -2.72 -9.03 -15.16
C PRO A 291 -2.34 -7.61 -15.64
N PRO A 292 -1.43 -7.47 -16.62
CA PRO A 292 -0.94 -6.17 -17.08
C PRO A 292 -2.06 -5.15 -17.38
N TRP A 293 -3.16 -5.64 -17.95
CA TRP A 293 -4.31 -4.83 -18.32
C TRP A 293 -4.99 -4.11 -17.14
N ALA A 294 -4.86 -4.65 -15.92
CA ALA A 294 -5.44 -4.06 -14.72
C ALA A 294 -4.71 -2.82 -14.21
N LEU A 295 -3.52 -2.51 -14.77
CA LEU A 295 -2.80 -1.25 -14.52
C LEU A 295 -3.22 -0.13 -15.50
N GLY A 296 -4.14 -0.40 -16.42
CA GLY A 296 -4.79 0.65 -17.21
C GLY A 296 -6.00 1.25 -16.48
N PRO A 297 -6.57 2.37 -16.96
CA PRO A 297 -7.81 2.91 -16.41
C PRO A 297 -8.96 1.91 -16.54
N ILE A 298 -9.72 1.74 -15.46
CA ILE A 298 -10.91 0.89 -15.37
C ILE A 298 -12.13 1.73 -15.03
N VAL A 299 -13.18 1.70 -15.86
CA VAL A 299 -14.38 2.54 -15.68
C VAL A 299 -15.59 1.69 -15.29
N TRP A 300 -16.45 2.23 -14.43
CA TRP A 300 -17.67 1.55 -14.00
C TRP A 300 -18.81 2.51 -13.66
N ARG A 301 -20.01 1.93 -13.60
CA ARG A 301 -21.21 2.56 -13.03
C ARG A 301 -21.77 1.62 -11.96
N ASP A 302 -22.34 2.20 -10.91
CA ASP A 302 -23.00 1.45 -9.83
C ASP A 302 -24.21 0.69 -10.34
N GLU A 303 -25.04 1.36 -11.15
CA GLU A 303 -26.20 0.78 -11.80
C GLU A 303 -26.21 1.15 -13.28
N ASN A 304 -25.77 0.24 -14.14
CA ASN A 304 -26.08 0.33 -15.56
C ASN A 304 -27.59 0.14 -15.78
N ARG A 305 -28.19 1.00 -16.62
CA ARG A 305 -29.60 0.89 -17.00
C ARG A 305 -29.88 -0.41 -17.73
N ASP A 306 -29.06 -0.70 -18.75
CA ASP A 306 -29.19 -1.83 -19.67
C ASP A 306 -27.89 -2.03 -20.49
N GLN A 307 -27.85 -3.10 -21.29
CA GLN A 307 -26.79 -3.42 -22.23
C GLN A 307 -26.51 -2.28 -23.22
N SER A 308 -27.54 -1.56 -23.68
CA SER A 308 -27.36 -0.47 -24.65
C SER A 308 -26.55 0.69 -24.05
N GLN A 309 -26.78 1.06 -22.78
CA GLN A 309 -25.96 2.07 -22.12
C GLN A 309 -24.51 1.61 -21.98
N PHE A 310 -24.30 0.36 -21.58
CA PHE A 310 -22.95 -0.20 -21.45
C PHE A 310 -22.18 -0.16 -22.78
N GLU A 311 -22.80 -0.61 -23.88
CA GLU A 311 -22.19 -0.56 -25.21
C GLU A 311 -21.92 0.88 -25.68
N GLN A 312 -22.83 1.81 -25.37
CA GLN A 312 -22.65 3.23 -25.67
C GLN A 312 -21.46 3.84 -24.90
N ASP A 313 -21.26 3.47 -23.64
CA ASP A 313 -20.10 3.93 -22.86
C ASP A 313 -18.78 3.46 -23.51
N LEU A 314 -18.69 2.20 -23.96
CA LEU A 314 -17.50 1.68 -24.66
C LEU A 314 -17.19 2.48 -25.94
N GLN A 315 -18.21 2.71 -26.76
CA GLN A 315 -18.08 3.46 -28.01
C GLN A 315 -17.73 4.92 -27.76
N THR A 316 -18.33 5.54 -26.73
CA THR A 316 -18.10 6.94 -26.36
C THR A 316 -16.67 7.15 -25.90
N MET A 317 -16.11 6.25 -25.08
CA MET A 317 -14.70 6.32 -24.68
C MET A 317 -13.77 6.32 -25.89
N ARG A 318 -13.99 5.43 -26.88
CA ARG A 318 -13.18 5.42 -28.11
C ARG A 318 -13.41 6.67 -28.97
N ALA A 319 -14.65 7.11 -29.14
CA ALA A 319 -14.97 8.30 -29.94
C ALA A 319 -14.40 9.61 -29.36
N LEU A 320 -14.25 9.69 -28.04
CA LEU A 320 -13.72 10.86 -27.32
C LEU A 320 -12.22 10.77 -27.01
N ASP A 321 -11.53 9.76 -27.55
CA ASP A 321 -10.11 9.49 -27.31
C ASP A 321 -9.79 9.34 -25.82
N LEU A 322 -10.64 8.61 -25.08
CA LEU A 322 -10.48 8.34 -23.66
C LEU A 322 -9.81 6.96 -23.47
N PRO A 323 -8.55 6.92 -23.02
CA PRO A 323 -7.84 5.66 -22.78
C PRO A 323 -8.47 4.92 -21.60
N ALA A 324 -8.77 3.66 -21.82
CA ALA A 324 -9.33 2.75 -20.84
C ALA A 324 -9.13 1.31 -21.33
N THR A 325 -8.75 0.44 -20.40
CA THR A 325 -8.37 -0.94 -20.70
C THR A 325 -9.43 -1.95 -20.25
N ALA A 326 -10.21 -1.60 -19.24
CA ALA A 326 -11.28 -2.44 -18.75
C ALA A 326 -12.48 -1.61 -18.31
N VAL A 327 -13.60 -2.31 -18.19
CA VAL A 327 -14.80 -1.84 -17.52
C VAL A 327 -15.27 -2.92 -16.56
N TRP A 328 -16.05 -2.54 -15.54
CA TRP A 328 -16.84 -3.55 -14.85
C TRP A 328 -18.25 -3.09 -14.62
N ILE A 329 -19.13 -4.08 -14.48
CA ILE A 329 -20.55 -3.89 -14.29
C ILE A 329 -20.83 -4.19 -12.82
N ASP A 330 -21.24 -3.16 -12.09
CA ASP A 330 -21.69 -3.29 -10.72
C ASP A 330 -23.19 -3.70 -10.70
N ARG A 331 -23.78 -3.90 -9.52
CA ARG A 331 -25.14 -4.43 -9.38
C ARG A 331 -26.20 -3.35 -9.60
N PRO A 332 -27.25 -3.58 -10.42
CA PRO A 332 -27.66 -4.90 -10.89
C PRO A 332 -27.38 -5.16 -12.39
N TYR A 333 -26.64 -6.24 -12.66
CA TYR A 333 -26.54 -6.85 -14.00
C TYR A 333 -27.22 -8.22 -14.09
N ALA A 334 -27.32 -8.93 -12.96
CA ALA A 334 -28.00 -10.20 -12.80
C ALA A 334 -29.45 -9.98 -12.30
N THR A 335 -30.32 -10.98 -12.45
CA THR A 335 -31.72 -10.86 -11.99
C THR A 335 -31.84 -10.69 -10.47
N ALA A 336 -30.86 -11.16 -9.71
CA ALA A 336 -30.68 -10.85 -8.29
C ALA A 336 -29.20 -10.91 -7.90
N VAL A 337 -28.85 -10.45 -6.69
CA VAL A 337 -27.48 -10.60 -6.18
C VAL A 337 -27.07 -12.07 -6.18
N ASN A 338 -26.06 -12.37 -7.01
CA ASN A 338 -25.51 -13.70 -7.31
C ASN A 338 -26.57 -14.74 -7.71
N SER A 339 -27.46 -14.40 -8.64
CA SER A 339 -28.28 -15.40 -9.36
C SER A 339 -27.50 -16.15 -10.44
N PHE A 340 -26.27 -15.74 -10.76
CA PHE A 340 -25.37 -16.38 -11.74
C PHE A 340 -25.94 -16.43 -13.16
N ASP A 341 -26.54 -15.31 -13.55
CA ASP A 341 -27.12 -15.00 -14.85
C ASP A 341 -26.87 -13.53 -15.22
N PHE A 342 -27.10 -13.19 -16.47
CA PHE A 342 -27.37 -11.81 -16.88
C PHE A 342 -28.88 -11.65 -16.96
N ASP A 343 -29.43 -10.56 -16.40
CA ASP A 343 -30.86 -10.32 -16.44
C ASP A 343 -31.31 -10.22 -17.91
N PRO A 344 -32.18 -11.12 -18.40
CA PRO A 344 -32.49 -11.21 -19.82
C PRO A 344 -33.33 -10.02 -20.34
N VAL A 345 -33.87 -9.18 -19.44
CA VAL A 345 -34.59 -7.97 -19.82
C VAL A 345 -33.62 -6.80 -20.00
N ARG A 346 -32.64 -6.66 -19.10
CA ARG A 346 -31.64 -5.58 -19.17
C ARG A 346 -30.47 -5.90 -20.11
N PHE A 347 -30.09 -7.17 -20.19
CA PHE A 347 -28.95 -7.69 -20.96
C PHE A 347 -29.42 -8.85 -21.85
N PRO A 348 -30.17 -8.56 -22.93
CA PRO A 348 -30.79 -9.59 -23.76
C PRO A 348 -29.81 -10.38 -24.65
N THR A 349 -28.65 -9.81 -25.00
CA THR A 349 -27.65 -10.46 -25.87
C THR A 349 -26.23 -10.27 -25.33
N PRO A 350 -25.91 -10.80 -24.12
CA PRO A 350 -24.60 -10.59 -23.51
C PRO A 350 -23.45 -11.08 -24.40
N GLU A 351 -23.63 -12.12 -25.21
CA GLU A 351 -22.61 -12.59 -26.15
C GLU A 351 -22.21 -11.52 -27.19
N GLU A 352 -23.17 -10.73 -27.68
CA GLU A 352 -22.93 -9.62 -28.61
C GLU A 352 -22.22 -8.46 -27.90
N MET A 353 -22.63 -8.16 -26.66
CA MET A 353 -21.98 -7.19 -25.79
C MET A 353 -20.50 -7.53 -25.59
N PHE A 354 -20.18 -8.80 -25.27
CA PHE A 354 -18.80 -9.27 -25.11
C PHE A 354 -18.03 -9.30 -26.43
N ALA A 355 -18.69 -9.46 -27.58
CA ALA A 355 -18.06 -9.30 -28.88
C ALA A 355 -17.65 -7.84 -29.13
N LEU A 356 -18.49 -6.87 -28.75
CA LEU A 356 -18.14 -5.45 -28.83
C LEU A 356 -16.97 -5.08 -27.91
N VAL A 357 -16.96 -5.61 -26.68
CA VAL A 357 -15.85 -5.46 -25.73
C VAL A 357 -14.51 -5.85 -26.35
N ARG A 358 -14.43 -7.03 -26.99
CA ARG A 358 -13.20 -7.50 -27.65
C ARG A 358 -12.81 -6.61 -28.83
N ARG A 359 -13.78 -6.27 -29.68
CA ARG A 359 -13.56 -5.40 -30.84
C ARG A 359 -12.97 -4.04 -30.48
N LEU A 360 -13.37 -3.47 -29.35
CA LEU A 360 -12.91 -2.16 -28.89
C LEU A 360 -11.73 -2.23 -27.90
N GLY A 361 -11.13 -3.40 -27.69
CA GLY A 361 -9.96 -3.56 -26.83
C GLY A 361 -10.25 -3.30 -25.35
N PHE A 362 -11.27 -3.97 -24.81
CA PHE A 362 -11.60 -3.92 -23.38
C PHE A 362 -11.56 -5.31 -22.72
N ARG A 363 -11.46 -5.32 -21.39
CA ARG A 363 -11.82 -6.45 -20.53
C ARG A 363 -13.01 -6.09 -19.65
N VAL A 364 -13.76 -7.10 -19.21
CA VAL A 364 -14.92 -6.91 -18.32
C VAL A 364 -14.70 -7.66 -17.02
N ALA A 365 -14.96 -7.00 -15.89
CA ALA A 365 -15.14 -7.64 -14.59
C ALA A 365 -16.56 -7.45 -14.06
N LEU A 366 -16.96 -8.20 -13.03
CA LEU A 366 -18.29 -8.12 -12.42
C LEU A 366 -18.21 -7.91 -10.91
N TRP A 367 -19.13 -7.14 -10.35
CA TRP A 367 -19.31 -7.08 -8.89
C TRP A 367 -19.91 -8.39 -8.36
N HIS A 368 -19.39 -8.84 -7.22
CA HIS A 368 -19.84 -10.04 -6.53
C HIS A 368 -19.72 -9.87 -5.01
N ALA A 369 -20.67 -10.49 -4.31
CA ALA A 369 -20.61 -10.70 -2.86
C ALA A 369 -20.58 -12.22 -2.54
N PRO A 370 -20.41 -12.64 -1.29
CA PRO A 370 -20.43 -14.07 -0.96
C PRO A 370 -21.81 -14.61 -0.54
N TYR A 371 -22.90 -13.93 -0.92
CA TYR A 371 -24.28 -14.26 -0.50
C TYR A 371 -25.14 -14.73 -1.67
N LEU A 372 -26.18 -15.51 -1.38
CA LEU A 372 -27.31 -15.68 -2.29
C LEU A 372 -28.46 -14.84 -1.73
N ASP A 373 -28.97 -13.86 -2.48
CA ASP A 373 -30.02 -12.96 -1.98
C ASP A 373 -31.22 -13.77 -1.46
N SER A 374 -31.53 -13.71 -0.17
CA SER A 374 -32.61 -14.47 0.45
C SER A 374 -33.99 -13.90 0.17
N ARG A 375 -34.06 -12.65 -0.30
CA ARG A 375 -35.31 -11.93 -0.59
C ARG A 375 -35.78 -12.17 -2.02
N ALA A 376 -34.89 -12.59 -2.92
CA ALA A 376 -35.20 -12.77 -4.34
C ALA A 376 -35.72 -14.18 -4.67
N ALA A 377 -36.70 -14.26 -5.58
CA ALA A 377 -37.21 -15.53 -6.10
C ALA A 377 -36.19 -16.23 -7.02
N ALA A 378 -35.40 -15.46 -7.79
CA ALA A 378 -34.43 -15.96 -8.76
C ALA A 378 -33.34 -16.84 -8.12
N THR A 379 -32.93 -16.52 -6.90
CA THR A 379 -31.93 -17.29 -6.14
C THR A 379 -32.53 -18.43 -5.33
N LYS A 380 -33.86 -18.63 -5.31
CA LYS A 380 -34.52 -19.62 -4.44
C LYS A 380 -34.02 -21.05 -4.70
N ALA A 381 -33.90 -21.46 -5.96
CA ALA A 381 -33.44 -22.80 -6.30
C ALA A 381 -32.00 -23.06 -5.82
N LEU A 382 -31.10 -22.08 -6.03
CA LEU A 382 -29.72 -22.15 -5.54
C LEU A 382 -29.66 -22.23 -4.01
N ARG A 383 -30.50 -21.44 -3.31
CA ARG A 383 -30.58 -21.49 -1.85
C ARG A 383 -31.12 -22.83 -1.35
N ASP A 384 -32.14 -23.38 -1.98
CA ASP A 384 -32.71 -24.68 -1.61
C ASP A 384 -31.68 -25.80 -1.78
N GLU A 385 -30.91 -25.79 -2.89
CA GLU A 385 -29.81 -26.72 -3.12
C GLU A 385 -28.71 -26.57 -2.06
N ALA A 386 -28.23 -25.34 -1.83
CA ALA A 386 -27.19 -25.05 -0.84
C ALA A 386 -27.62 -25.45 0.58
N ASN A 387 -28.90 -25.29 0.94
CA ASN A 387 -29.45 -25.77 2.21
C ASN A 387 -29.45 -27.30 2.29
N ALA A 388 -29.95 -27.98 1.26
CA ALA A 388 -30.03 -29.44 1.22
C ALA A 388 -28.65 -30.10 1.32
N ARG A 389 -27.61 -29.43 0.82
CA ARG A 389 -26.23 -29.93 0.79
C ARG A 389 -25.35 -29.40 1.93
N GLY A 390 -25.87 -28.55 2.81
CA GLY A 390 -25.11 -28.01 3.96
C GLY A 390 -23.97 -27.07 3.55
N PHE A 391 -24.20 -26.21 2.56
CA PHE A 391 -23.18 -25.30 2.01
C PHE A 391 -23.09 -23.94 2.72
N PHE A 392 -24.00 -23.67 3.66
CA PHE A 392 -23.90 -22.52 4.56
C PHE A 392 -23.24 -22.95 5.88
N PRO A 393 -22.65 -22.00 6.63
CA PRO A 393 -22.06 -22.31 7.93
C PRO A 393 -23.05 -23.04 8.84
N PRO A 394 -22.66 -24.17 9.49
CA PRO A 394 -23.51 -24.90 10.43
C PRO A 394 -24.09 -24.05 11.56
N ARG A 395 -23.38 -22.98 11.96
CA ARG A 395 -23.90 -21.94 12.84
C ARG A 395 -23.55 -20.58 12.28
N VAL A 396 -24.56 -19.71 12.22
CA VAL A 396 -24.43 -18.32 11.79
C VAL A 396 -24.71 -17.41 12.98
N GLY A 397 -23.83 -16.44 13.19
CA GLY A 397 -24.01 -15.38 14.15
C GLY A 397 -25.00 -14.31 13.68
N LEU A 398 -24.97 -13.15 14.33
CA LEU A 398 -25.60 -11.94 13.86
C LEU A 398 -25.05 -11.56 12.48
N LEU A 399 -25.96 -11.32 11.54
CA LEU A 399 -25.67 -10.83 10.20
C LEU A 399 -25.81 -9.32 10.17
N PHE A 400 -24.83 -8.65 9.56
CA PHE A 400 -24.84 -7.19 9.36
C PHE A 400 -25.26 -6.80 7.94
N ASN A 401 -25.31 -7.76 7.00
CA ASN A 401 -25.86 -7.58 5.66
C ASN A 401 -27.37 -7.90 5.59
N SER A 402 -28.00 -7.48 4.48
CA SER A 402 -29.43 -7.70 4.20
C SER A 402 -29.74 -8.79 3.16
N TRP A 403 -28.72 -9.42 2.57
CA TRP A 403 -28.90 -10.47 1.55
C TRP A 403 -29.05 -11.86 2.16
N GLY A 404 -28.24 -12.23 3.15
CA GLY A 404 -28.39 -13.50 3.83
C GLY A 404 -27.08 -14.06 4.38
N ARG A 405 -27.09 -15.38 4.60
CA ARG A 405 -25.93 -16.08 5.14
C ARG A 405 -24.82 -16.18 4.08
N PRO A 406 -23.55 -15.95 4.45
CA PRO A 406 -22.43 -16.21 3.56
C PRO A 406 -22.35 -17.69 3.19
N LEU A 407 -21.83 -18.01 2.00
CA LEU A 407 -21.43 -19.37 1.67
C LEU A 407 -20.25 -19.82 2.55
N ASP A 408 -20.23 -21.08 2.97
CA ASP A 408 -19.10 -21.64 3.71
C ASP A 408 -17.99 -22.09 2.74
N PHE A 409 -17.04 -21.21 2.44
CA PHE A 409 -15.90 -21.55 1.57
C PHE A 409 -14.88 -22.50 2.21
N THR A 410 -15.00 -22.84 3.50
CA THR A 410 -14.19 -23.90 4.14
C THR A 410 -14.69 -25.29 3.76
N ASN A 411 -15.96 -25.40 3.32
CA ASN A 411 -16.52 -26.61 2.75
C ASN A 411 -16.04 -26.77 1.29
N PRO A 412 -15.19 -27.76 0.96
CA PRO A 412 -14.65 -27.92 -0.38
C PRO A 412 -15.73 -28.21 -1.44
N GLU A 413 -16.84 -28.86 -1.07
CA GLU A 413 -17.96 -29.08 -2.00
C GLU A 413 -18.74 -27.80 -2.29
N ALA A 414 -19.00 -26.98 -1.25
CA ALA A 414 -19.67 -25.69 -1.41
C ALA A 414 -18.84 -24.76 -2.29
N ARG A 415 -17.53 -24.71 -2.03
CA ARG A 415 -16.56 -23.97 -2.84
C ARG A 415 -16.58 -24.43 -4.29
N HIS A 416 -16.46 -25.74 -4.54
CA HIS A 416 -16.47 -26.27 -5.91
C HIS A 416 -17.79 -25.95 -6.65
N TRP A 417 -18.93 -26.06 -5.98
CA TRP A 417 -20.23 -25.72 -6.52
C TRP A 417 -20.31 -24.23 -6.90
N TRP A 418 -19.87 -23.33 -6.03
CA TRP A 418 -19.80 -21.90 -6.33
C TRP A 418 -18.90 -21.61 -7.54
N GLN A 419 -17.74 -22.27 -7.61
CA GLN A 419 -16.84 -22.16 -8.76
C GLN A 419 -17.48 -22.62 -10.08
N GLN A 420 -18.31 -23.67 -10.06
CA GLN A 420 -19.06 -24.09 -11.26
C GLN A 420 -20.07 -23.02 -11.72
N LEU A 421 -20.68 -22.29 -10.79
CA LEU A 421 -21.57 -21.18 -11.12
C LEU A 421 -20.79 -19.99 -11.70
N LEU A 422 -19.63 -19.66 -11.11
CA LEU A 422 -18.74 -18.60 -11.61
C LEU A 422 -18.22 -18.89 -13.03
N ARG A 423 -18.00 -20.16 -13.38
CA ARG A 423 -17.54 -20.54 -14.73
C ARG A 423 -18.46 -20.07 -15.84
N ARG A 424 -19.77 -19.92 -15.58
CA ARG A 424 -20.73 -19.37 -16.55
C ARG A 424 -20.36 -17.97 -17.01
N TYR A 425 -19.83 -17.14 -16.10
CA TYR A 425 -19.39 -15.79 -16.43
C TYR A 425 -18.03 -15.79 -17.13
N THR A 426 -17.08 -16.58 -16.63
CA THR A 426 -15.74 -16.62 -17.24
C THR A 426 -15.76 -17.22 -18.64
N GLU A 427 -16.65 -18.19 -18.90
CA GLU A 427 -16.86 -18.77 -20.24
C GLU A 427 -17.46 -17.76 -21.24
N LEU A 428 -18.23 -16.76 -20.77
CA LEU A 428 -18.72 -15.64 -21.58
C LEU A 428 -17.64 -14.58 -21.88
N GLY A 429 -16.54 -14.56 -21.12
CA GLY A 429 -15.44 -13.62 -21.29
C GLY A 429 -15.22 -12.65 -20.13
N VAL A 430 -15.85 -12.88 -18.97
CA VAL A 430 -15.53 -12.12 -17.75
C VAL A 430 -14.11 -12.45 -17.29
N ALA A 431 -13.28 -11.40 -17.18
CA ALA A 431 -11.85 -11.48 -16.89
C ALA A 431 -11.51 -11.21 -15.41
N GLY A 432 -12.49 -10.83 -14.59
CA GLY A 432 -12.25 -10.52 -13.19
C GLY A 432 -13.50 -10.26 -12.38
N PHE A 433 -13.30 -10.02 -11.08
CA PHE A 433 -14.38 -9.70 -10.16
C PHE A 433 -13.98 -8.59 -9.17
N LYS A 434 -14.94 -7.70 -8.86
CA LYS A 434 -14.90 -6.81 -7.68
C LYS A 434 -15.60 -7.54 -6.54
N LEU A 435 -14.82 -7.99 -5.56
CA LEU A 435 -15.29 -8.76 -4.42
C LEU A 435 -15.60 -7.82 -3.27
N ASP A 436 -16.90 -7.57 -3.12
CA ASP A 436 -17.46 -6.76 -2.07
C ASP A 436 -17.85 -7.63 -0.87
N TYR A 437 -17.92 -7.01 0.30
CA TYR A 437 -18.12 -7.68 1.59
C TYR A 437 -17.01 -8.70 1.93
N GLY A 438 -17.28 -9.58 2.91
CA GLY A 438 -16.31 -10.51 3.48
C GLY A 438 -16.05 -10.27 4.98
N GLU A 439 -16.43 -9.11 5.48
CA GLU A 439 -16.21 -8.66 6.85
C GLU A 439 -17.36 -8.92 7.83
N ASP A 440 -18.49 -9.48 7.38
CA ASP A 440 -19.68 -9.74 8.23
C ASP A 440 -19.40 -10.69 9.40
N VAL A 441 -18.37 -11.53 9.27
CA VAL A 441 -17.93 -12.42 10.33
C VAL A 441 -17.14 -11.58 11.32
N VAL A 442 -17.80 -11.05 12.35
CA VAL A 442 -17.12 -10.29 13.42
C VAL A 442 -17.03 -11.11 14.70
N VAL A 443 -16.01 -10.87 15.54
CA VAL A 443 -15.81 -11.61 16.79
C VAL A 443 -16.97 -11.40 17.77
N GLY A 444 -17.46 -10.17 17.89
CA GLY A 444 -18.58 -9.84 18.76
C GLY A 444 -18.84 -8.33 18.82
N PRO A 445 -20.11 -7.88 18.82
CA PRO A 445 -20.45 -6.47 18.97
C PRO A 445 -20.36 -5.97 20.44
N SER A 446 -20.00 -6.85 21.37
CA SER A 446 -19.96 -6.58 22.82
C SER A 446 -18.97 -7.52 23.51
N ALA A 447 -18.97 -7.55 24.85
CA ALA A 447 -18.20 -8.51 25.64
C ALA A 447 -18.58 -9.99 25.42
N THR A 448 -19.68 -10.28 24.69
CA THR A 448 -20.09 -11.64 24.33
C THR A 448 -19.77 -11.93 22.87
N ARG A 449 -19.31 -13.15 22.59
CA ARG A 449 -19.03 -13.62 21.22
C ARG A 449 -20.26 -13.63 20.33
N ASN A 450 -20.07 -13.20 19.09
CA ASN A 450 -21.02 -13.43 18.00
C ASN A 450 -20.77 -14.82 17.41
N ARG A 451 -21.34 -15.89 17.97
CA ARG A 451 -20.87 -17.25 17.67
C ARG A 451 -21.17 -17.73 16.25
N TRP A 452 -20.13 -18.09 15.51
CA TRP A 452 -20.17 -18.81 14.23
C TRP A 452 -19.63 -20.24 14.38
N LEU A 453 -19.86 -21.07 13.37
CA LEU A 453 -19.16 -22.35 13.18
C LEU A 453 -19.15 -22.67 11.69
N PHE A 454 -17.97 -22.93 11.14
CA PHE A 454 -17.74 -23.33 9.75
C PHE A 454 -17.45 -24.83 9.65
N ALA A 455 -17.49 -25.38 8.43
CA ALA A 455 -17.37 -26.80 8.15
C ALA A 455 -16.01 -27.40 8.56
N ASP A 456 -14.93 -26.62 8.52
CA ASP A 456 -13.59 -27.04 9.00
C ASP A 456 -13.43 -26.99 10.53
N GLY A 457 -14.47 -26.55 11.26
CA GLY A 457 -14.46 -26.39 12.71
C GLY A 457 -13.96 -25.04 13.20
N SER A 458 -13.55 -24.14 12.29
CA SER A 458 -13.21 -22.76 12.65
C SER A 458 -14.45 -21.95 13.02
N ASP A 459 -14.21 -20.83 13.72
CA ASP A 459 -15.25 -19.91 14.16
C ASP A 459 -14.75 -18.45 14.09
N GLU A 460 -15.60 -17.51 14.52
CA GLU A 460 -15.38 -16.08 14.35
C GLU A 460 -14.10 -15.57 15.02
N ARG A 461 -13.54 -16.29 15.99
CA ARG A 461 -12.28 -15.90 16.65
C ARG A 461 -11.10 -15.79 15.69
N THR A 462 -11.18 -16.44 14.53
CA THR A 462 -10.20 -16.29 13.44
C THR A 462 -10.86 -16.01 12.10
N MET A 463 -12.12 -16.40 11.91
CA MET A 463 -12.80 -16.23 10.63
C MET A 463 -13.15 -14.79 10.32
N HIS A 464 -13.10 -13.87 11.30
CA HIS A 464 -13.14 -12.43 11.01
C HIS A 464 -11.99 -11.94 10.13
N ALA A 465 -10.88 -12.70 10.08
CA ALA A 465 -9.73 -12.41 9.25
C ALA A 465 -9.36 -13.56 8.30
N ARG A 466 -10.05 -14.71 8.33
CA ARG A 466 -9.76 -15.83 7.41
C ARG A 466 -10.84 -16.06 6.37
N TYR A 467 -12.08 -15.63 6.62
CA TYR A 467 -13.19 -15.84 5.71
C TYR A 467 -12.91 -15.26 4.31
N GLN A 468 -12.41 -14.04 4.26
CA GLN A 468 -12.05 -13.33 3.05
C GLN A 468 -10.86 -13.99 2.30
N LEU A 469 -9.96 -14.68 2.99
CA LEU A 469 -8.89 -15.46 2.33
C LEU A 469 -9.50 -16.60 1.51
N PHE A 470 -10.44 -17.36 2.09
CA PHE A 470 -11.14 -18.43 1.38
C PHE A 470 -12.05 -17.89 0.26
N TYR A 471 -12.70 -16.75 0.50
CA TYR A 471 -13.51 -16.06 -0.50
C TYR A 471 -12.67 -15.66 -1.72
N HIS A 472 -11.55 -14.96 -1.52
CA HIS A 472 -10.66 -14.54 -2.60
C HIS A 472 -10.05 -15.73 -3.33
N GLN A 473 -9.58 -16.73 -2.58
CA GLN A 473 -9.01 -17.94 -3.17
C GLN A 473 -10.03 -18.66 -4.08
N THR A 474 -11.31 -18.69 -3.69
CA THR A 474 -12.37 -19.31 -4.48
C THR A 474 -12.51 -18.72 -5.87
N TYR A 475 -12.45 -17.38 -5.98
CA TYR A 475 -12.54 -16.69 -7.27
C TYR A 475 -11.22 -16.73 -8.03
N ALA A 476 -10.09 -16.56 -7.33
CA ALA A 476 -8.75 -16.57 -7.94
C ALA A 476 -8.44 -17.89 -8.67
N GLU A 477 -8.98 -19.02 -8.21
CA GLU A 477 -8.82 -20.34 -8.83
C GLU A 477 -9.73 -20.59 -10.04
N VAL A 478 -10.76 -19.77 -10.26
CA VAL A 478 -11.64 -19.85 -11.45
C VAL A 478 -11.16 -18.94 -12.57
N LEU A 479 -10.49 -17.85 -12.21
CA LEU A 479 -9.98 -16.89 -13.17
C LEU A 479 -8.81 -17.45 -14.00
N PRO A 480 -8.64 -16.98 -15.25
CA PRO A 480 -7.49 -17.36 -16.07
C PRO A 480 -6.16 -17.06 -15.35
N PRO A 481 -5.20 -18.01 -15.30
CA PRO A 481 -3.93 -17.82 -14.58
C PRO A 481 -3.17 -16.55 -14.98
N ASP A 482 -3.16 -16.22 -16.27
CA ASP A 482 -2.37 -15.12 -16.85
C ASP A 482 -3.20 -13.85 -17.15
N GLY A 483 -4.50 -13.86 -16.82
CA GLY A 483 -5.44 -12.80 -17.22
C GLY A 483 -6.48 -12.40 -16.18
N GLY A 484 -6.50 -13.06 -15.02
CA GLY A 484 -7.49 -12.91 -13.97
C GLY A 484 -7.26 -11.74 -13.03
N PHE A 485 -8.25 -10.86 -12.89
CA PHE A 485 -8.20 -9.71 -11.98
C PHE A 485 -9.16 -9.86 -10.79
N LEU A 486 -8.67 -9.54 -9.59
CA LEU A 486 -9.50 -9.36 -8.40
C LEU A 486 -9.23 -8.00 -7.79
N LEU A 487 -10.30 -7.24 -7.60
CA LEU A 487 -10.35 -6.07 -6.73
C LEU A 487 -11.13 -6.48 -5.48
N VAL A 488 -10.59 -6.21 -4.29
CA VAL A 488 -11.21 -6.67 -3.03
C VAL A 488 -11.32 -5.53 -2.03
N ARG A 489 -12.38 -5.51 -1.22
CA ARG A 489 -12.57 -4.54 -0.12
C ARG A 489 -11.79 -4.95 1.12
N HIS A 490 -12.11 -6.14 1.63
CA HIS A 490 -11.67 -6.61 2.93
C HIS A 490 -10.58 -7.68 2.79
N SER A 491 -9.48 -7.59 3.54
CA SER A 491 -8.37 -8.54 3.46
C SER A 491 -7.58 -8.65 4.76
N ALA A 492 -6.66 -9.61 4.85
CA ALA A 492 -5.72 -9.78 5.97
C ALA A 492 -4.38 -10.30 5.44
N PHE A 493 -3.37 -10.45 6.31
CA PHE A 493 -2.10 -11.04 5.91
C PHE A 493 -2.30 -12.42 5.24
N GLY A 494 -1.57 -12.66 4.15
CA GLY A 494 -1.75 -13.82 3.27
C GLY A 494 -2.78 -13.58 2.16
N GLY A 495 -3.63 -12.56 2.26
CA GLY A 495 -4.61 -12.22 1.22
C GLY A 495 -3.99 -11.68 -0.06
N GLN A 496 -2.80 -11.09 0.02
CA GLN A 496 -2.07 -10.53 -1.13
C GLN A 496 -1.73 -11.58 -2.19
N VAL A 497 -1.70 -12.87 -1.86
CA VAL A 497 -1.43 -13.95 -2.82
C VAL A 497 -2.64 -14.28 -3.71
N PHE A 498 -3.83 -13.80 -3.34
CA PHE A 498 -5.08 -14.03 -4.07
C PHE A 498 -5.69 -12.73 -4.61
N GLY A 499 -5.88 -11.73 -3.75
CA GLY A 499 -6.51 -10.43 -4.05
C GLY A 499 -5.62 -9.27 -3.63
N PRO A 500 -4.60 -8.91 -4.44
CA PRO A 500 -3.59 -7.92 -4.10
C PRO A 500 -4.03 -6.47 -4.35
N VAL A 501 -5.11 -6.26 -5.11
CA VAL A 501 -5.64 -4.93 -5.45
C VAL A 501 -6.75 -4.56 -4.48
N ILE A 502 -6.51 -3.52 -3.68
CA ILE A 502 -7.41 -3.06 -2.63
C ILE A 502 -8.14 -1.81 -3.10
N TRP A 503 -9.44 -1.78 -2.87
CA TRP A 503 -10.25 -0.58 -2.87
C TRP A 503 -10.69 -0.28 -1.43
N PRO A 504 -10.52 0.97 -0.94
CA PRO A 504 -10.66 1.34 0.48
C PRO A 504 -12.10 1.42 0.99
N GLY A 505 -13.05 0.77 0.31
CA GLY A 505 -14.46 0.88 0.66
C GLY A 505 -15.12 2.20 0.23
N ASP A 506 -16.29 2.43 0.80
CA ASP A 506 -17.23 3.48 0.41
C ASP A 506 -16.83 4.86 0.98
N LEU A 507 -15.79 5.48 0.43
CA LEU A 507 -15.33 6.82 0.86
C LEU A 507 -16.33 7.93 0.49
N ASP A 508 -16.28 9.05 1.20
CA ASP A 508 -17.15 10.20 0.95
C ASP A 508 -16.73 10.96 -0.32
N ALA A 509 -17.68 11.34 -1.17
CA ALA A 509 -17.50 12.26 -2.29
C ALA A 509 -17.32 13.70 -1.77
N SER A 510 -16.26 13.92 -0.99
CA SER A 510 -15.95 15.20 -0.35
C SER A 510 -14.44 15.43 -0.19
N PHE A 511 -14.08 16.61 0.32
CA PHE A 511 -12.73 16.93 0.80
C PHE A 511 -12.60 16.72 2.32
N ALA A 512 -13.57 16.07 2.97
CA ALA A 512 -13.56 15.88 4.42
C ALA A 512 -12.44 14.91 4.83
N ARG A 513 -11.81 15.19 5.97
CA ARG A 513 -10.90 14.23 6.60
C ARG A 513 -11.67 13.12 7.30
N HIS A 514 -11.00 12.00 7.54
CA HIS A 514 -11.55 10.94 8.39
C HIS A 514 -11.92 11.50 9.77
N ARG A 515 -13.11 11.15 10.25
CA ARG A 515 -13.74 11.65 11.49
C ARG A 515 -14.09 13.15 11.51
N GLU A 516 -14.03 13.84 10.38
CA GLU A 516 -14.47 15.25 10.33
C GLU A 516 -15.99 15.33 10.47
N ARG A 517 -16.48 16.24 11.32
CA ARG A 517 -17.92 16.48 11.45
C ARG A 517 -18.40 17.38 10.32
N VAL A 518 -19.14 16.82 9.37
CA VAL A 518 -19.60 17.50 8.17
C VAL A 518 -21.09 17.82 8.30
N THR A 519 -21.53 18.97 7.78
CA THR A 519 -22.95 19.32 7.66
C THR A 519 -23.26 19.66 6.22
N GLU A 520 -24.01 18.79 5.55
CA GLU A 520 -24.40 18.93 4.15
C GLU A 520 -25.89 18.71 3.99
N LYS A 521 -26.55 19.57 3.20
CA LYS A 521 -27.98 19.50 2.90
C LYS A 521 -28.89 19.38 4.16
N GLY A 522 -28.43 19.93 5.30
CA GLY A 522 -29.18 19.93 6.57
C GLY A 522 -28.95 18.69 7.45
N THR A 523 -28.15 17.73 7.01
CA THR A 523 -27.76 16.55 7.78
C THR A 523 -26.33 16.72 8.31
N THR A 524 -26.12 16.43 9.58
CA THR A 524 -24.77 16.39 10.18
C THR A 524 -24.37 14.96 10.41
N TYR A 525 -23.21 14.57 9.89
CA TYR A 525 -22.60 13.25 10.07
C TYR A 525 -21.11 13.40 10.42
N VAL A 526 -20.50 12.31 10.86
CA VAL A 526 -19.04 12.24 11.02
C VAL A 526 -18.51 11.44 9.84
N ALA A 527 -17.71 12.09 9.01
CA ALA A 527 -17.24 11.58 7.74
C ALA A 527 -16.36 10.33 7.91
N VAL A 528 -16.59 9.36 7.04
CA VAL A 528 -15.62 8.28 6.78
C VAL A 528 -14.33 8.88 6.23
N GLY A 529 -14.43 9.98 5.49
CA GLY A 529 -13.33 10.69 4.85
C GLY A 529 -13.41 10.55 3.34
N GLY A 530 -13.03 11.61 2.63
CA GLY A 530 -13.06 11.66 1.17
C GLY A 530 -11.69 11.56 0.54
N LEU A 531 -11.38 12.45 -0.41
CA LEU A 531 -10.09 12.46 -1.10
C LEU A 531 -8.87 12.45 -0.14
N PRO A 532 -8.83 13.19 0.99
CA PRO A 532 -7.74 13.07 1.96
C PRO A 532 -7.52 11.63 2.45
N ALA A 533 -8.61 10.91 2.78
CA ALA A 533 -8.55 9.52 3.25
C ALA A 533 -8.02 8.57 2.17
N ALA A 534 -8.42 8.77 0.91
CA ALA A 534 -7.91 7.98 -0.21
C ALA A 534 -6.37 8.10 -0.35
N VAL A 535 -5.82 9.31 -0.23
CA VAL A 535 -4.37 9.54 -0.30
C VAL A 535 -3.62 8.83 0.84
N VAL A 536 -4.19 8.86 2.06
CA VAL A 536 -3.62 8.16 3.23
C VAL A 536 -3.68 6.65 3.04
N ALA A 537 -4.83 6.10 2.64
CA ALA A 537 -5.04 4.67 2.43
C ALA A 537 -4.04 4.10 1.42
N GLY A 538 -3.92 4.72 0.24
CA GLY A 538 -2.99 4.27 -0.80
C GLY A 538 -1.52 4.32 -0.37
N SER A 539 -1.17 5.28 0.50
CA SER A 539 0.18 5.40 1.04
C SER A 539 0.46 4.39 2.15
N GLY A 540 -0.52 4.03 2.96
CA GLY A 540 -0.40 3.07 4.07
C GLY A 540 -0.44 1.60 3.63
N LEU A 541 -1.22 1.26 2.61
CA LEU A 541 -1.42 -0.12 2.14
C LEU A 541 -0.16 -0.76 1.55
N GLY A 542 0.57 -0.01 0.73
CA GLY A 542 1.78 -0.48 0.05
C GLY A 542 2.81 -1.12 1.00
N PRO A 543 3.33 -0.39 2.01
CA PRO A 543 4.28 -0.96 2.97
C PRO A 543 3.67 -2.06 3.85
N SER A 544 2.33 -2.12 3.97
CA SER A 544 1.61 -3.13 4.74
C SER A 544 1.42 -4.47 4.01
N GLY A 545 1.91 -4.60 2.77
CA GLY A 545 1.86 -5.86 2.03
C GLY A 545 0.87 -5.87 0.85
N PHE A 546 0.17 -4.77 0.60
CA PHE A 546 -0.80 -4.62 -0.48
C PHE A 546 -0.37 -3.48 -1.42
N PRO A 547 0.45 -3.77 -2.44
CA PRO A 547 1.12 -2.74 -3.25
C PRO A 547 0.22 -2.08 -4.30
N PHE A 548 -0.99 -2.59 -4.54
CA PHE A 548 -1.90 -2.07 -5.55
C PHE A 548 -3.12 -1.43 -4.90
N PHE A 549 -3.11 -0.10 -4.86
CA PHE A 549 -4.22 0.71 -4.37
C PHE A 549 -5.06 1.22 -5.54
N ALA A 550 -6.37 0.98 -5.47
CA ALA A 550 -7.40 1.58 -6.28
C ALA A 550 -8.30 2.47 -5.40
N SER A 551 -9.14 3.29 -6.01
CA SER A 551 -10.10 4.15 -5.30
C SER A 551 -11.30 4.39 -6.21
N ASP A 552 -12.48 4.55 -5.63
CA ASP A 552 -13.62 5.13 -6.35
C ASP A 552 -13.29 6.58 -6.70
N THR A 553 -12.78 6.82 -7.91
CA THR A 553 -12.44 8.18 -8.34
C THR A 553 -13.69 9.04 -8.38
N GLY A 554 -13.80 9.97 -7.43
CA GLY A 554 -14.97 10.81 -7.20
C GLY A 554 -15.66 10.57 -5.86
N GLY A 555 -15.35 9.47 -5.18
CA GLY A 555 -16.01 9.05 -3.95
C GLY A 555 -17.31 8.29 -4.21
N TYR A 556 -17.78 7.60 -3.17
CA TYR A 556 -18.97 6.75 -3.23
C TYR A 556 -20.11 7.35 -2.41
N ARG A 557 -19.95 7.57 -1.10
CA ARG A 557 -20.98 8.19 -0.26
C ARG A 557 -21.17 9.66 -0.64
N HIS A 558 -22.39 10.18 -0.45
CA HIS A 558 -22.72 11.59 -0.71
C HIS A 558 -22.45 12.10 -2.15
N SER A 559 -22.27 11.18 -3.12
CA SER A 559 -22.15 11.48 -4.55
C SER A 559 -23.38 12.21 -5.10
N PRO A 560 -23.28 12.95 -6.23
CA PRO A 560 -22.13 13.08 -7.12
C PRO A 560 -21.05 14.06 -6.62
N PRO A 561 -19.77 13.84 -6.96
CA PRO A 561 -18.75 14.86 -6.79
C PRO A 561 -18.99 16.05 -7.73
N ASP A 562 -18.56 17.24 -7.32
CA ASP A 562 -18.48 18.38 -8.24
C ASP A 562 -17.22 18.32 -9.13
N LYS A 563 -17.18 19.18 -10.15
CA LYS A 563 -16.03 19.33 -11.08
C LYS A 563 -14.68 19.41 -10.35
N GLU A 564 -14.57 20.18 -9.27
CA GLU A 564 -13.28 20.36 -8.58
C GLU A 564 -12.86 19.08 -7.88
N LEU A 565 -13.76 18.46 -7.12
CA LEU A 565 -13.48 17.22 -6.42
C LEU A 565 -13.14 16.09 -7.38
N PHE A 566 -13.96 15.87 -8.42
CA PHE A 566 -13.70 14.82 -9.41
C PHE A 566 -12.34 15.04 -10.10
N THR A 567 -12.01 16.30 -10.43
CA THR A 567 -10.71 16.66 -10.99
C THR A 567 -9.55 16.32 -10.06
N ARG A 568 -9.62 16.72 -8.79
CA ARG A 568 -8.54 16.42 -7.83
C ARG A 568 -8.43 14.93 -7.54
N TRP A 569 -9.52 14.18 -7.65
CA TRP A 569 -9.52 12.75 -7.44
C TRP A 569 -8.88 12.00 -8.60
N PHE A 570 -9.26 12.27 -9.86
CA PHE A 570 -8.60 11.60 -11.00
C PHE A 570 -7.13 11.98 -11.14
N GLN A 571 -6.75 13.17 -10.66
CA GLN A 571 -5.36 13.60 -10.54
C GLN A 571 -4.56 12.70 -9.59
N HIS A 572 -5.16 12.35 -8.45
CA HIS A 572 -4.56 11.43 -7.50
C HIS A 572 -4.48 10.01 -8.06
N THR A 573 -5.59 9.44 -8.55
CA THR A 573 -5.65 8.03 -8.97
C THR A 573 -4.86 7.76 -10.24
N ALA A 574 -4.68 8.76 -11.11
CA ALA A 574 -3.77 8.63 -12.26
C ALA A 574 -2.29 8.44 -11.84
N LEU A 575 -1.93 8.89 -10.63
CA LEU A 575 -0.59 8.77 -10.04
C LEU A 575 -0.58 7.74 -8.89
N SER A 576 -1.37 6.67 -9.03
CA SER A 576 -1.44 5.52 -8.14
C SER A 576 -1.20 4.21 -8.91
N PRO A 577 -0.93 3.07 -8.24
CA PRO A 577 -0.66 1.79 -8.91
C PRO A 577 -1.84 1.18 -9.67
N ALA A 578 -3.08 1.54 -9.33
CA ALA A 578 -4.30 1.16 -10.05
C ALA A 578 -5.27 2.35 -10.14
N MET A 579 -5.99 2.47 -11.26
CA MET A 579 -6.94 3.57 -11.50
C MET A 579 -8.33 3.05 -11.85
N GLN A 580 -9.24 3.23 -10.91
CA GLN A 580 -10.65 2.89 -11.02
C GLN A 580 -11.49 4.18 -11.03
N ILE A 581 -12.43 4.29 -11.95
CA ILE A 581 -13.28 5.49 -12.10
C ILE A 581 -14.76 5.12 -12.06
N GLY A 582 -15.47 5.67 -11.08
CA GLY A 582 -16.92 5.53 -10.94
C GLY A 582 -17.39 6.01 -9.56
N THR A 583 -18.69 6.26 -9.45
CA THR A 583 -19.38 6.79 -8.25
C THR A 583 -20.70 6.04 -8.03
N SER A 584 -21.27 6.13 -6.83
CA SER A 584 -22.60 5.55 -6.52
C SER A 584 -23.76 6.20 -7.28
N THR A 585 -23.55 7.39 -7.86
CA THR A 585 -24.53 8.11 -8.67
C THR A 585 -24.30 7.97 -10.18
N ASN A 586 -23.47 7.00 -10.59
CA ASN A 586 -23.21 6.63 -11.98
C ASN A 586 -22.54 7.72 -12.83
N ASP A 587 -21.76 8.61 -12.21
CA ASP A 587 -21.13 9.72 -12.93
C ASP A 587 -19.98 9.24 -13.81
N VAL A 588 -19.98 9.72 -15.05
CA VAL A 588 -18.88 9.53 -16.01
C VAL A 588 -18.45 10.89 -16.55
N ALA A 589 -17.17 11.01 -16.91
CA ALA A 589 -16.57 12.29 -17.28
C ALA A 589 -17.23 12.96 -18.52
N TRP A 590 -17.83 12.16 -19.40
CA TRP A 590 -18.46 12.63 -20.65
C TRP A 590 -19.96 12.95 -20.52
N GLU A 591 -20.56 12.79 -19.35
CA GLU A 591 -21.98 13.09 -19.09
C GLU A 591 -22.14 14.24 -18.09
N PRO A 592 -22.08 15.50 -18.55
CA PRO A 592 -22.26 16.64 -17.67
C PRO A 592 -23.72 16.78 -17.22
N THR A 593 -23.91 17.02 -15.92
CA THR A 593 -25.21 17.29 -15.31
C THR A 593 -25.19 18.59 -14.52
N ALA A 594 -26.37 19.12 -14.19
CA ALA A 594 -26.47 20.30 -13.33
C ALA A 594 -25.96 20.04 -11.89
N LEU A 595 -25.91 18.78 -11.45
CA LEU A 595 -25.47 18.40 -10.11
C LEU A 595 -23.94 18.30 -10.01
N ASN A 596 -23.30 17.66 -10.99
CA ASN A 596 -21.84 17.48 -10.99
C ASN A 596 -21.09 18.70 -11.56
N GLY A 597 -21.75 19.48 -12.44
CA GLY A 597 -21.15 20.67 -13.05
C GLY A 597 -19.94 20.37 -13.94
N PHE A 598 -19.84 19.15 -14.47
CA PHE A 598 -18.79 18.76 -15.40
C PHE A 598 -18.93 19.52 -16.73
N ASP A 599 -17.82 19.66 -17.44
CA ASP A 599 -17.77 20.38 -18.71
C ASP A 599 -16.64 19.87 -19.63
N ALA A 600 -16.56 20.43 -20.83
CA ALA A 600 -15.57 20.04 -21.84
C ALA A 600 -14.12 20.27 -21.37
N GLU A 601 -13.88 21.32 -20.59
CA GLU A 601 -12.55 21.62 -20.05
C GLU A 601 -12.10 20.53 -19.08
N MET A 602 -12.98 20.10 -18.17
CA MET A 602 -12.70 18.99 -17.27
C MET A 602 -12.50 17.66 -18.03
N LEU A 603 -13.28 17.43 -19.09
CA LEU A 603 -13.13 16.23 -19.93
C LEU A 603 -11.73 16.18 -20.60
N ASP A 604 -11.19 17.32 -21.02
CA ASP A 604 -9.83 17.40 -21.58
C ASP A 604 -8.76 17.08 -20.52
N TRP A 605 -8.94 17.56 -19.29
CA TRP A 605 -8.07 17.17 -18.18
C TRP A 605 -8.20 15.67 -17.87
N TYR A 606 -9.42 15.15 -17.81
CA TYR A 606 -9.67 13.72 -17.59
C TYR A 606 -8.94 12.86 -18.64
N ARG A 607 -9.02 13.23 -19.92
CA ARG A 607 -8.25 12.58 -21.00
C ARG A 607 -6.74 12.63 -20.75
N THR A 608 -6.24 13.78 -20.32
CA THR A 608 -4.81 13.96 -20.01
C THR A 608 -4.33 13.02 -18.91
N TYR A 609 -5.09 12.89 -17.81
CA TYR A 609 -4.69 12.07 -16.66
C TYR A 609 -4.89 10.57 -16.88
N THR A 610 -5.99 10.16 -17.51
CA THR A 610 -6.17 8.75 -17.89
C THR A 610 -5.08 8.29 -18.87
N ARG A 611 -4.69 9.15 -19.83
CA ARG A 611 -3.58 8.89 -20.74
C ARG A 611 -2.23 8.87 -20.02
N LEU A 612 -2.01 9.78 -19.07
CA LEU A 612 -0.80 9.76 -18.23
C LEU A 612 -0.67 8.45 -17.45
N HIS A 613 -1.76 8.00 -16.80
CA HIS A 613 -1.78 6.74 -16.05
C HIS A 613 -1.44 5.55 -16.94
N LEU A 614 -2.14 5.43 -18.08
CA LEU A 614 -1.90 4.35 -19.04
C LEU A 614 -0.45 4.36 -19.56
N ARG A 615 0.09 5.54 -19.85
CA ARG A 615 1.48 5.67 -20.31
C ARG A 615 2.50 5.32 -19.24
N LEU A 616 2.19 5.47 -17.95
CA LEU A 616 3.08 5.07 -16.86
C LEU A 616 3.19 3.55 -16.69
N PHE A 617 2.45 2.74 -17.46
CA PHE A 617 2.48 1.28 -17.38
C PHE A 617 3.92 0.69 -17.32
N PRO A 618 4.91 1.05 -18.17
CA PRO A 618 6.24 0.45 -18.10
C PRO A 618 6.98 0.80 -16.82
N TYR A 619 6.75 2.01 -16.26
CA TYR A 619 7.31 2.42 -14.98
C TYR A 619 6.69 1.63 -13.84
N LEU A 620 5.35 1.60 -13.74
CA LEU A 620 4.61 0.93 -12.67
C LEU A 620 4.79 -0.60 -12.71
N TRP A 621 4.69 -1.20 -13.89
CA TRP A 621 4.85 -2.64 -14.08
C TRP A 621 6.27 -3.12 -13.75
N THR A 622 7.28 -2.28 -13.98
CA THR A 622 8.65 -2.57 -13.52
C THR A 622 8.73 -2.66 -12.01
N TYR A 623 8.11 -1.74 -11.25
CA TYR A 623 8.09 -1.85 -9.79
C TYR A 623 7.23 -3.03 -9.32
N ALA A 624 6.12 -3.32 -9.99
CA ALA A 624 5.31 -4.50 -9.71
C ALA A 624 6.15 -5.79 -9.81
N GLN A 625 6.92 -5.97 -10.90
CA GLN A 625 7.81 -7.12 -11.06
C GLN A 625 8.94 -7.14 -10.02
N ARG A 626 9.47 -5.97 -9.62
CA ARG A 626 10.52 -5.86 -8.59
C ARG A 626 10.07 -6.28 -7.20
N LEU A 627 8.77 -6.35 -6.91
CA LEU A 627 8.27 -6.83 -5.60
C LEU A 627 8.87 -8.19 -5.22
N GLN A 628 9.04 -9.12 -6.17
CA GLN A 628 9.67 -10.42 -5.95
C GLN A 628 11.17 -10.33 -5.62
N THR A 629 11.81 -9.21 -5.94
CA THR A 629 13.25 -8.98 -5.79
C THR A 629 13.62 -8.05 -4.63
N ASP A 630 12.82 -7.03 -4.33
CA ASP A 630 13.14 -6.06 -3.27
C ASP A 630 12.00 -5.84 -2.26
N GLY A 631 10.79 -6.32 -2.56
CA GLY A 631 9.61 -6.17 -1.71
C GLY A 631 9.15 -4.73 -1.48
N ARG A 632 9.71 -3.74 -2.17
CA ARG A 632 9.43 -2.32 -1.91
C ARG A 632 8.08 -1.93 -2.47
N ALA A 633 7.28 -1.22 -1.67
CA ALA A 633 6.00 -0.67 -2.11
C ALA A 633 6.17 0.24 -3.34
N ILE A 634 5.17 0.26 -4.23
CA ILE A 634 5.17 1.12 -5.43
C ILE A 634 4.88 2.56 -5.02
N GLN A 635 3.79 2.77 -4.28
CA GLN A 635 3.49 4.02 -3.58
C GLN A 635 4.09 3.97 -2.17
N ARG A 636 4.87 4.98 -1.78
CA ARG A 636 5.70 4.96 -0.57
C ARG A 636 5.47 6.20 0.29
N PRO A 637 5.17 6.06 1.59
CA PRO A 637 5.11 7.19 2.50
C PRO A 637 6.42 7.97 2.52
N PHE A 638 6.32 9.30 2.50
CA PHE A 638 7.50 10.17 2.44
C PHE A 638 8.49 9.91 3.57
N GLY A 639 8.02 9.89 4.83
CA GLY A 639 8.91 9.71 5.99
C GLY A 639 9.46 8.29 6.14
N LEU A 640 8.89 7.30 5.42
CA LEU A 640 9.48 5.96 5.32
C LEU A 640 10.62 5.92 4.29
N ALA A 641 10.47 6.67 3.19
CA ALA A 641 11.49 6.78 2.15
C ALA A 641 12.66 7.71 2.53
N TYR A 642 12.38 8.76 3.31
CA TYR A 642 13.37 9.77 3.73
C TYR A 642 13.32 10.03 5.25
N PRO A 643 13.57 9.01 6.09
CA PRO A 643 13.44 9.13 7.55
C PRO A 643 14.35 10.18 8.16
N SER A 644 15.53 10.42 7.57
CA SER A 644 16.51 11.39 8.03
C SER A 644 16.02 12.85 7.99
N THR A 645 14.91 13.13 7.29
CA THR A 645 14.28 14.45 7.28
C THR A 645 13.46 14.74 8.53
N GLY A 646 13.03 13.70 9.25
CA GLY A 646 12.09 13.79 10.37
C GLY A 646 10.67 14.25 10.00
N ALA A 647 10.38 14.45 8.71
CA ALA A 647 9.08 14.88 8.23
C ALA A 647 8.22 13.65 7.84
N HIS A 648 6.96 13.67 8.29
CA HIS A 648 5.99 12.61 8.04
C HIS A 648 4.69 13.17 7.47
N PRO A 649 4.72 13.86 6.30
CA PRO A 649 3.50 14.37 5.69
C PRO A 649 2.61 13.21 5.24
N TRP A 650 1.32 13.33 5.50
CA TRP A 650 0.30 12.32 5.20
C TRP A 650 -0.28 12.47 3.78
N ASP A 651 -0.06 13.63 3.14
CA ASP A 651 -0.68 14.06 1.89
C ASP A 651 0.31 14.23 0.73
N GLN A 652 1.46 13.55 0.81
CA GLN A 652 2.42 13.38 -0.28
C GLN A 652 3.14 12.04 -0.17
N TYR A 653 3.54 11.50 -1.31
CA TYR A 653 4.18 10.19 -1.39
C TYR A 653 5.16 10.10 -2.55
N LEU A 654 6.03 9.11 -2.51
CA LEU A 654 6.88 8.75 -3.64
C LEU A 654 6.14 7.69 -4.47
N LEU A 655 6.14 7.85 -5.78
CA LEU A 655 5.69 6.83 -6.72
C LEU A 655 6.94 6.23 -7.38
N GLY A 656 7.34 5.05 -6.92
CA GLY A 656 8.63 4.46 -7.22
C GLY A 656 9.80 5.25 -6.64
N ASP A 657 10.93 5.25 -7.35
CA ASP A 657 12.17 5.90 -6.90
C ASP A 657 12.30 7.37 -7.36
N HIS A 658 11.60 7.76 -8.44
CA HIS A 658 11.91 9.00 -9.17
C HIS A 658 10.83 10.08 -9.12
N LEU A 659 9.59 9.75 -8.72
CA LEU A 659 8.48 10.69 -8.71
C LEU A 659 8.04 11.02 -7.27
N LEU A 660 7.92 12.32 -6.97
CA LEU A 660 7.28 12.84 -5.76
C LEU A 660 5.90 13.40 -6.14
N VAL A 661 4.84 12.91 -5.52
CA VAL A 661 3.45 13.29 -5.80
C VAL A 661 2.84 13.99 -4.59
N ALA A 662 2.16 15.12 -4.81
CA ALA A 662 1.54 15.91 -3.75
C ALA A 662 0.11 16.33 -4.15
N PRO A 663 -0.90 15.44 -4.02
CA PRO A 663 -2.27 15.68 -4.47
C PRO A 663 -2.93 16.89 -3.79
N VAL A 664 -3.74 17.69 -4.47
CA VAL A 664 -4.47 18.79 -3.80
C VAL A 664 -5.71 18.23 -3.12
N VAL A 665 -5.74 18.29 -1.79
CA VAL A 665 -6.75 17.63 -0.94
C VAL A 665 -7.67 18.61 -0.20
N ALA A 666 -7.69 19.88 -0.63
CA ALA A 666 -8.59 20.89 -0.07
C ALA A 666 -9.27 21.71 -1.18
N ARG A 667 -10.55 22.02 -0.95
CA ARG A 667 -11.39 22.80 -1.87
C ARG A 667 -10.81 24.19 -2.12
N GLY A 668 -10.87 24.66 -3.37
CA GLY A 668 -10.41 25.99 -3.77
C GLY A 668 -8.89 26.17 -3.78
N GLN A 669 -8.11 25.19 -3.33
CA GLN A 669 -6.66 25.31 -3.24
C GLN A 669 -6.00 25.32 -4.63
N ARG A 670 -5.16 26.34 -4.89
CA ARG A 670 -4.44 26.55 -6.17
C ARG A 670 -2.93 26.66 -6.00
N GLU A 671 -2.45 26.52 -4.77
CA GLU A 671 -1.05 26.39 -4.39
C GLU A 671 -0.99 25.54 -3.12
N ARG A 672 0.09 24.79 -2.90
CA ARG A 672 0.25 23.99 -1.68
C ARG A 672 1.69 23.93 -1.21
N ALA A 673 1.87 23.72 0.09
CA ALA A 673 3.16 23.34 0.64
C ALA A 673 3.51 21.90 0.23
N VAL A 674 4.75 21.69 -0.16
CA VAL A 674 5.35 20.38 -0.49
C VAL A 674 6.70 20.30 0.18
N PHE A 675 6.94 19.21 0.92
CA PHE A 675 8.23 18.94 1.51
C PHE A 675 9.11 18.17 0.51
N PHE A 676 10.13 18.83 -0.02
CA PHE A 676 11.08 18.20 -0.94
C PHE A 676 12.15 17.43 -0.17
N PRO A 677 12.49 16.20 -0.57
CA PRO A 677 13.63 15.48 -0.02
C PRO A 677 14.95 16.03 -0.60
N PRO A 678 16.11 15.64 -0.05
CA PRO A 678 17.41 16.11 -0.56
C PRO A 678 17.58 15.92 -2.06
N GLY A 679 18.12 16.95 -2.72
CA GLY A 679 18.38 16.98 -4.16
C GLY A 679 17.47 17.93 -4.94
N LYS A 680 17.64 17.95 -6.26
CA LYS A 680 16.85 18.78 -7.17
C LYS A 680 15.69 18.01 -7.76
N TRP A 681 14.58 18.70 -7.93
CA TRP A 681 13.30 18.17 -8.39
C TRP A 681 12.74 19.10 -9.45
N ILE A 682 12.21 18.55 -10.55
CA ILE A 682 11.58 19.34 -11.61
C ILE A 682 10.09 19.02 -11.68
N GLU A 683 9.25 20.05 -11.70
CA GLU A 683 7.81 19.90 -11.81
C GLU A 683 7.42 19.44 -13.21
N TRP A 684 6.50 18.48 -13.29
CA TRP A 684 6.23 17.74 -14.53
C TRP A 684 5.66 18.61 -15.65
N TRP A 685 4.90 19.65 -15.34
CA TRP A 685 4.12 20.39 -16.32
C TRP A 685 4.88 21.61 -16.87
N SER A 686 5.24 22.52 -15.99
CA SER A 686 5.93 23.78 -16.25
C SER A 686 7.45 23.65 -16.39
N GLY A 687 8.05 22.57 -15.87
CA GLY A 687 9.51 22.42 -15.84
C GLY A 687 10.20 23.24 -14.75
N ARG A 688 9.45 23.89 -13.84
CA ARG A 688 10.04 24.64 -12.72
C ARG A 688 10.80 23.71 -11.78
N THR A 689 12.02 24.09 -11.42
CA THR A 689 12.87 23.32 -10.50
C THR A 689 12.75 23.77 -9.04
N TYR A 690 12.90 22.82 -8.14
CA TYR A 690 12.89 22.96 -6.68
C TYR A 690 14.09 22.22 -6.08
N GLU A 691 14.63 22.73 -4.98
CA GLU A 691 15.77 22.13 -4.29
C GLU A 691 15.41 21.79 -2.85
N GLY A 692 15.64 20.55 -2.44
CA GLY A 692 15.45 20.08 -1.07
C GLY A 692 16.77 19.82 -0.34
N PRO A 693 16.74 19.53 0.97
CA PRO A 693 15.54 19.24 1.74
C PRO A 693 14.82 20.49 2.26
N GLY A 694 13.48 20.47 2.27
CA GLY A 694 12.67 21.50 2.91
C GLY A 694 11.30 21.71 2.29
N GLU A 695 10.42 22.39 3.02
CA GLU A 695 9.09 22.76 2.55
C GLU A 695 9.13 23.98 1.63
N GLN A 696 8.42 23.90 0.51
CA GLN A 696 8.26 25.00 -0.44
C GLN A 696 6.81 25.07 -0.93
N VAL A 697 6.33 26.28 -1.20
CA VAL A 697 5.00 26.50 -1.79
C VAL A 697 5.08 26.37 -3.29
N VAL A 698 4.23 25.52 -3.87
CA VAL A 698 4.20 25.22 -5.30
C VAL A 698 2.84 25.61 -5.89
N PRO A 699 2.80 26.12 -7.15
CA PRO A 699 1.55 26.28 -7.88
C PRO A 699 0.85 24.92 -8.06
N ALA A 700 -0.47 24.93 -7.94
CA ALA A 700 -1.32 23.76 -8.07
C ALA A 700 -2.66 24.14 -8.75
N PRO A 701 -2.64 24.72 -9.97
CA PRO A 701 -3.88 25.10 -10.66
C PRO A 701 -4.78 23.87 -10.87
N LEU A 702 -6.07 24.09 -11.16
CA LEU A 702 -7.02 22.97 -11.25
C LEU A 702 -6.65 21.98 -12.37
N ALA A 703 -6.08 22.45 -13.48
CA ALA A 703 -5.63 21.61 -14.59
C ALA A 703 -4.44 20.69 -14.24
N HIS A 704 -3.56 21.11 -13.31
CA HIS A 704 -2.27 20.45 -13.07
C HIS A 704 -2.09 20.04 -11.60
N ALA A 705 -1.93 18.74 -11.38
CA ALA A 705 -1.55 18.15 -10.10
C ALA A 705 -0.06 18.39 -9.85
N PRO A 706 0.36 18.76 -8.62
CA PRO A 706 1.76 18.90 -8.28
C PRO A 706 2.44 17.52 -8.18
N PHE A 707 3.34 17.24 -9.11
CA PHE A 707 4.29 16.13 -8.98
C PHE A 707 5.59 16.43 -9.72
N PHE A 708 6.66 15.78 -9.26
CA PHE A 708 8.02 16.20 -9.54
C PHE A 708 8.90 15.00 -9.86
N LEU A 709 9.77 15.15 -10.86
CA LEU A 709 10.81 14.20 -11.22
C LEU A 709 12.13 14.57 -10.54
N LYS A 710 12.76 13.61 -9.88
CA LYS A 710 14.10 13.79 -9.27
C LYS A 710 15.17 13.99 -10.34
N GLN A 711 16.17 14.83 -10.05
CA GLN A 711 17.38 14.91 -10.88
C GLN A 711 18.10 13.56 -10.92
N GLY A 712 18.57 13.18 -12.11
CA GLY A 712 19.05 11.84 -12.43
C GLY A 712 17.95 10.81 -12.64
N GLY A 713 16.68 11.21 -12.54
CA GLY A 713 15.53 10.33 -12.70
C GLY A 713 15.21 10.04 -14.17
N ILE A 714 14.78 8.81 -14.42
CA ILE A 714 14.28 8.32 -15.71
C ILE A 714 12.89 7.72 -15.48
N VAL A 715 11.90 8.16 -16.26
CA VAL A 715 10.52 7.64 -16.24
C VAL A 715 10.19 7.09 -17.62
N PRO A 716 10.23 5.75 -17.82
CA PRO A 716 9.79 5.13 -19.06
C PRO A 716 8.27 5.23 -19.20
N LEU A 717 7.81 5.44 -20.44
CA LEU A 717 6.43 5.69 -20.79
C LEU A 717 6.06 4.93 -22.06
N LEU A 718 4.80 4.54 -22.20
CA LEU A 718 4.26 4.17 -23.52
C LEU A 718 4.21 5.39 -24.45
N ARG A 719 4.14 5.10 -25.76
CA ARG A 719 3.93 6.14 -26.77
C ARG A 719 2.59 6.87 -26.53
N PRO A 720 2.47 8.14 -26.94
CA PRO A 720 1.32 8.98 -26.60
C PRO A 720 -0.04 8.43 -27.05
N THR A 721 -0.09 7.69 -28.15
CA THR A 721 -1.31 7.24 -28.80
C THR A 721 -1.98 6.02 -28.17
N ILE A 722 -1.30 5.26 -27.30
CA ILE A 722 -1.86 4.03 -26.71
C ILE A 722 -3.18 4.31 -25.97
N ASP A 723 -4.22 3.51 -26.28
CA ASP A 723 -5.57 3.62 -25.72
C ASP A 723 -5.96 2.45 -24.81
N ALA A 724 -5.30 1.30 -24.98
CA ALA A 724 -5.56 0.09 -24.22
C ALA A 724 -4.30 -0.77 -24.03
N LEU A 725 -4.28 -1.58 -22.96
CA LEU A 725 -3.24 -2.60 -22.74
C LEU A 725 -3.63 -4.01 -23.22
N VAL A 726 -4.75 -4.14 -23.93
CA VAL A 726 -5.29 -5.42 -24.40
C VAL A 726 -5.53 -5.40 -25.89
N GLU A 727 -5.47 -6.57 -26.50
CA GLU A 727 -5.63 -6.74 -27.95
C GLU A 727 -6.97 -6.18 -28.43
N THR A 728 -6.98 -5.64 -29.65
CA THR A 728 -8.18 -5.12 -30.31
C THR A 728 -8.42 -5.79 -31.66
N GLU A 729 -9.68 -5.93 -32.07
CA GLU A 729 -10.03 -6.35 -33.44
C GLU A 729 -10.18 -5.16 -34.40
N GLU A 730 -10.05 -3.93 -33.89
CA GLU A 730 -10.18 -2.67 -34.64
C GLU A 730 -8.92 -1.78 -34.48
N PRO A 731 -7.73 -2.23 -34.95
CA PRO A 731 -6.46 -1.49 -34.77
C PRO A 731 -6.39 -0.16 -35.53
N GLY A 732 -7.35 0.12 -36.42
CA GLY A 732 -7.51 1.44 -37.04
C GLY A 732 -8.24 2.46 -36.16
N LEU A 733 -8.87 2.00 -35.07
CA LEU A 733 -9.60 2.83 -34.10
C LEU A 733 -8.93 2.84 -32.72
N VAL A 734 -8.30 1.75 -32.32
CA VAL A 734 -7.71 1.59 -30.98
C VAL A 734 -6.23 1.28 -31.12
N ASP A 735 -5.36 2.12 -30.57
CA ASP A 735 -3.94 1.82 -30.50
C ASP A 735 -3.63 0.99 -29.24
N SER A 736 -3.32 -0.29 -29.41
CA SER A 736 -3.10 -1.22 -28.29
C SER A 736 -1.63 -1.53 -28.05
N TYR A 737 -1.26 -1.55 -26.77
CA TYR A 737 0.04 -2.04 -26.33
C TYR A 737 0.24 -3.52 -26.65
N ALA A 738 -0.79 -4.35 -26.45
CA ALA A 738 -0.71 -5.78 -26.63
C ALA A 738 -0.48 -6.17 -28.10
N ASP A 739 -1.02 -5.37 -29.04
CA ASP A 739 -0.80 -5.58 -30.47
C ASP A 739 0.60 -5.11 -30.90
N THR A 740 1.07 -3.99 -30.36
CA THR A 740 2.44 -3.52 -30.57
C THR A 740 2.92 -2.55 -29.47
N PRO A 741 3.94 -2.93 -28.66
CA PRO A 741 4.58 -2.02 -27.70
C PRO A 741 5.17 -0.76 -28.35
N GLY A 742 5.63 -0.88 -29.61
CA GLY A 742 6.21 0.21 -30.39
C GLY A 742 7.52 0.74 -29.83
N VAL A 743 7.74 2.05 -30.01
CA VAL A 743 8.91 2.76 -29.49
C VAL A 743 8.69 3.08 -28.01
N LEU A 744 9.69 2.82 -27.17
CA LEU A 744 9.64 3.21 -25.76
C LEU A 744 9.83 4.72 -25.63
N TYR A 745 8.93 5.41 -24.95
CA TYR A 745 9.15 6.80 -24.56
C TYR A 745 9.83 6.85 -23.20
N GLY A 746 10.55 7.93 -22.92
CA GLY A 746 11.10 8.17 -21.59
C GLY A 746 11.26 9.65 -21.31
N ARG A 747 10.93 10.09 -20.11
CA ARG A 747 11.27 11.44 -19.63
C ARG A 747 12.47 11.36 -18.69
N VAL A 748 13.44 12.23 -18.93
CA VAL A 748 14.73 12.24 -18.24
C VAL A 748 15.03 13.63 -17.72
N PHE A 749 15.34 13.74 -16.43
CA PHE A 749 15.93 14.95 -15.85
C PHE A 749 17.41 14.67 -15.58
N PRO A 750 18.35 15.12 -16.44
CA PRO A 750 19.74 14.70 -16.33
C PRO A 750 20.42 15.13 -15.03
N GLY A 751 21.28 14.26 -14.50
CA GLY A 751 22.06 14.47 -13.29
C GLY A 751 23.54 14.13 -13.48
N PRO A 752 24.43 14.64 -12.62
CA PRO A 752 25.87 14.46 -12.75
C PRO A 752 26.32 13.00 -12.58
N GLU A 753 25.53 12.19 -11.86
CA GLU A 753 25.78 10.77 -11.69
C GLU A 753 25.17 9.98 -12.85
N GLU A 754 25.87 8.95 -13.30
CA GLU A 754 25.30 7.97 -14.22
C GLU A 754 24.23 7.16 -13.50
N THR A 755 22.99 7.25 -13.99
CA THR A 755 21.87 6.47 -13.47
C THR A 755 21.23 5.68 -14.60
N SER A 756 20.58 4.56 -14.26
CA SER A 756 19.86 3.77 -15.25
C SER A 756 18.56 3.20 -14.70
N PHE A 757 17.59 3.03 -15.58
CA PHE A 757 16.34 2.34 -15.31
C PHE A 757 16.25 1.13 -16.23
N THR A 758 16.12 -0.05 -15.65
CA THR A 758 15.84 -1.30 -16.39
C THR A 758 14.37 -1.60 -16.27
N VAL A 759 13.69 -1.59 -17.40
CA VAL A 759 12.27 -1.91 -17.59
C VAL A 759 12.07 -3.42 -17.42
N PHE A 760 10.87 -3.86 -17.05
CA PHE A 760 10.52 -5.26 -16.81
C PHE A 760 10.87 -6.23 -17.95
N ASP A 761 10.92 -5.76 -19.19
CA ASP A 761 11.29 -6.56 -20.38
C ASP A 761 12.81 -6.64 -20.61
N GLY A 762 13.61 -6.08 -19.71
CA GLY A 762 15.07 -5.98 -19.83
C GLY A 762 15.56 -4.75 -20.61
N THR A 763 14.66 -3.92 -21.17
CA THR A 763 15.06 -2.68 -21.83
C THR A 763 15.73 -1.76 -20.83
N ARG A 764 16.90 -1.24 -21.17
CA ARG A 764 17.68 -0.36 -20.27
C ARG A 764 17.79 1.04 -20.86
N LEU A 765 17.42 2.03 -20.06
CA LEU A 765 17.67 3.44 -20.31
C LEU A 765 18.73 3.95 -19.33
N SER A 766 19.68 4.77 -19.77
CA SER A 766 20.60 5.47 -18.86
C SER A 766 20.78 6.93 -19.22
N GLN A 767 21.22 7.72 -18.24
CA GLN A 767 21.55 9.12 -18.41
C GLN A 767 22.82 9.46 -17.62
N SER A 768 23.58 10.44 -18.11
CA SER A 768 24.57 11.19 -17.32
C SER A 768 24.71 12.62 -17.86
N PHE A 769 25.13 13.53 -16.99
CA PHE A 769 25.44 14.92 -17.33
C PHE A 769 26.91 15.23 -17.03
N HIS A 770 27.67 15.57 -18.06
CA HIS A 770 29.07 15.93 -17.94
C HIS A 770 29.26 17.42 -18.20
N ASP A 771 29.65 18.15 -17.15
CA ASP A 771 30.04 19.54 -17.29
C ASP A 771 31.55 19.64 -17.58
N HIS A 772 31.93 19.93 -18.82
CA HIS A 772 33.35 20.10 -19.14
C HIS A 772 33.81 21.52 -18.82
N ILE A 773 34.73 21.63 -17.86
CA ILE A 773 35.52 22.84 -17.63
C ILE A 773 36.26 23.17 -18.95
N ARG A 774 35.87 24.27 -19.61
CA ARG A 774 36.33 24.79 -20.93
C ARG A 774 35.45 24.46 -22.18
N GLN A 775 34.14 24.71 -22.06
CA GLN A 775 33.23 25.22 -23.12
C GLN A 775 32.16 24.32 -23.77
N ARG A 776 31.87 23.10 -23.30
CA ARG A 776 30.65 22.35 -23.70
C ARG A 776 30.16 21.41 -22.60
N SER A 777 28.90 21.47 -22.24
CA SER A 777 28.27 20.45 -21.37
C SER A 777 27.64 19.37 -22.27
N VAL A 778 27.70 18.12 -21.86
CA VAL A 778 27.20 16.99 -22.65
C VAL A 778 26.25 16.15 -21.81
N VAL A 779 25.05 15.88 -22.34
CA VAL A 779 24.16 14.85 -21.82
C VAL A 779 24.41 13.56 -22.59
N GLN A 780 24.72 12.48 -21.90
CA GLN A 780 24.73 11.16 -22.52
C GLN A 780 23.43 10.43 -22.18
N LEU A 781 22.82 9.85 -23.20
CA LEU A 781 21.63 9.03 -23.09
C LEU A 781 21.90 7.67 -23.72
N SER A 782 21.53 6.58 -23.07
CA SER A 782 21.64 5.26 -23.69
C SER A 782 20.31 4.52 -23.72
N TYR A 783 20.18 3.67 -24.73
CA TYR A 783 19.12 2.70 -24.86
C TYR A 783 19.71 1.34 -25.25
N THR A 784 19.34 0.31 -24.51
CA THR A 784 19.60 -1.09 -24.83
C THR A 784 18.26 -1.82 -24.96
N PRO A 785 17.94 -2.45 -26.10
CA PRO A 785 16.67 -3.13 -26.31
C PRO A 785 16.50 -4.33 -25.38
N GLY A 786 15.29 -4.49 -24.84
CA GLY A 786 14.82 -5.68 -24.14
C GLY A 786 14.02 -6.61 -25.06
N THR A 787 13.10 -7.38 -24.48
CA THR A 787 12.27 -8.33 -25.22
C THR A 787 11.03 -7.72 -25.87
N GLU A 788 10.49 -6.62 -25.34
CA GLU A 788 9.25 -6.01 -25.84
C GLU A 788 9.52 -4.70 -26.59
N PHE A 789 10.27 -3.78 -25.98
CA PHE A 789 10.62 -2.51 -26.62
C PHE A 789 11.84 -2.67 -27.52
N THR A 790 11.65 -3.27 -28.69
CA THR A 790 12.71 -3.56 -29.68
C THR A 790 12.80 -2.54 -30.81
N ARG A 791 11.82 -1.63 -30.93
CA ARG A 791 11.78 -0.60 -31.99
C ARG A 791 12.57 0.66 -31.65
N GLY A 792 13.38 0.66 -30.60
CA GLY A 792 14.16 1.82 -30.16
C GLY A 792 13.45 2.64 -29.07
N ALA A 793 13.99 3.81 -28.75
CA ALA A 793 13.42 4.73 -27.77
C ALA A 793 13.35 6.20 -28.25
N VAL A 794 12.43 6.98 -27.69
CA VAL A 794 12.36 8.46 -27.77
C VAL A 794 12.47 9.02 -26.36
N LEU A 795 13.52 9.79 -26.08
CA LEU A 795 13.79 10.33 -24.76
C LEU A 795 13.60 11.86 -24.74
N GLU A 796 12.70 12.33 -23.90
CA GLU A 796 12.46 13.74 -23.59
C GLU A 796 13.41 14.18 -22.47
N LEU A 797 14.25 15.19 -22.74
CA LEU A 797 15.10 15.84 -21.77
C LEU A 797 14.41 17.08 -21.20
N VAL A 798 14.40 17.18 -19.87
CA VAL A 798 13.87 18.33 -19.12
C VAL A 798 14.93 18.93 -18.19
N GLY A 799 14.73 20.17 -17.74
CA GLY A 799 15.62 20.86 -16.80
C GLY A 799 16.91 21.39 -17.42
N LEU A 800 16.89 21.65 -18.73
CA LEU A 800 17.98 22.26 -19.49
C LEU A 800 17.68 23.71 -19.89
N ASP A 801 16.72 24.36 -19.22
CA ASP A 801 16.11 25.68 -19.47
C ASP A 801 16.88 26.60 -20.44
N GLY A 802 16.40 26.66 -21.69
CA GLY A 802 16.89 27.60 -22.71
C GLY A 802 18.31 27.32 -23.22
N THR A 803 18.95 26.24 -22.78
CA THR A 803 20.29 25.86 -23.25
C THR A 803 20.18 25.37 -24.69
N ALA A 804 20.81 26.09 -25.61
CA ALA A 804 20.79 25.73 -27.03
C ALA A 804 21.54 24.41 -27.25
N VAL A 805 20.95 23.52 -28.04
CA VAL A 805 21.62 22.29 -28.48
C VAL A 805 22.51 22.62 -29.67
N SER A 806 23.80 22.34 -29.55
CA SER A 806 24.78 22.55 -30.62
C SER A 806 24.78 21.40 -31.63
N SER A 807 24.70 20.16 -31.15
CA SER A 807 24.53 18.97 -31.97
C SER A 807 24.03 17.80 -31.13
N VAL A 808 23.34 16.86 -31.77
CA VAL A 808 23.06 15.54 -31.22
C VAL A 808 23.78 14.52 -32.08
N ARG A 809 24.54 13.63 -31.45
CA ARG A 809 25.30 12.56 -32.11
C ARG A 809 24.88 11.22 -31.58
N ILE A 810 24.86 10.20 -32.44
CA ILE A 810 24.73 8.80 -32.04
C ILE A 810 25.93 8.06 -32.59
N ALA A 811 26.68 7.39 -31.71
CA ALA A 811 27.97 6.78 -32.06
C ALA A 811 28.93 7.76 -32.76
N GLY A 812 28.97 9.02 -32.31
CA GLY A 812 29.80 10.09 -32.87
C GLY A 812 29.28 10.75 -34.16
N VAL A 813 28.24 10.20 -34.78
CA VAL A 813 27.66 10.71 -36.04
C VAL A 813 26.50 11.66 -35.74
N PRO A 814 26.49 12.90 -36.28
CA PRO A 814 25.37 13.82 -36.14
C PRO A 814 24.07 13.24 -36.71
N VAL A 815 22.98 13.38 -35.97
CA VAL A 815 21.63 12.95 -36.39
C VAL A 815 20.75 14.15 -36.77
N PRO A 816 19.78 13.98 -37.69
CA PRO A 816 19.00 15.11 -38.21
C PRO A 816 18.09 15.71 -37.13
N LEU A 817 17.93 17.04 -37.19
CA LEU A 817 16.87 17.77 -36.50
C LEU A 817 15.56 17.58 -37.28
N LEU A 818 14.52 17.09 -36.63
CA LEU A 818 13.18 16.94 -37.18
C LEU A 818 12.27 18.09 -36.71
N GLU A 819 11.22 18.34 -37.50
CA GLU A 819 10.31 19.48 -37.28
C GLU A 819 9.53 19.38 -35.97
N THR A 820 9.05 18.18 -35.61
CA THR A 820 8.24 17.95 -34.40
C THR A 820 8.66 16.66 -33.70
N PRO A 821 8.40 16.53 -32.38
CA PRO A 821 8.67 15.29 -31.64
C PRO A 821 7.89 14.07 -32.17
N GLU A 822 6.70 14.26 -32.73
CA GLU A 822 5.88 13.18 -33.29
C GLU A 822 6.57 12.52 -34.50
N ASN A 823 7.30 13.30 -35.29
CA ASN A 823 8.06 12.79 -36.43
C ASN A 823 9.20 11.84 -36.02
N LEU A 824 9.64 11.87 -34.75
CA LEU A 824 10.70 10.99 -34.25
C LEU A 824 10.26 9.53 -34.16
N GLU A 825 8.98 9.26 -33.92
CA GLU A 825 8.49 7.89 -33.74
C GLU A 825 8.71 7.03 -34.98
N ASN A 826 8.49 7.64 -36.16
CA ASN A 826 8.67 7.00 -37.46
C ASN A 826 10.11 7.12 -38.01
N ALA A 827 10.98 7.87 -37.33
CA ALA A 827 12.37 8.03 -37.73
C ALA A 827 13.25 6.90 -37.16
N GLY A 828 14.31 6.53 -37.91
CA GLY A 828 15.32 5.58 -37.44
C GLY A 828 16.25 6.17 -36.38
N ALA A 829 16.55 7.46 -36.48
CA ALA A 829 17.31 8.27 -35.54
C ALA A 829 17.07 9.75 -35.83
N GLY A 830 17.24 10.62 -34.83
CA GLY A 830 17.01 12.05 -34.98
C GLY A 830 16.81 12.73 -33.64
N TRP A 831 16.58 14.03 -33.67
CA TRP A 831 16.17 14.79 -32.49
C TRP A 831 15.19 15.89 -32.88
N ALA A 832 14.42 16.39 -31.92
CA ALA A 832 13.49 17.49 -32.10
C ALA A 832 13.60 18.47 -30.92
N TYR A 833 13.20 19.72 -31.16
CA TYR A 833 13.13 20.76 -30.14
C TYR A 833 11.80 21.51 -30.27
N GLN A 834 11.07 21.59 -29.17
CA GLN A 834 9.75 22.23 -29.10
C GLN A 834 9.54 22.73 -27.68
N GLU A 835 9.08 23.98 -27.53
CA GLU A 835 8.72 24.57 -26.23
C GLU A 835 9.78 24.43 -25.13
N GLY A 836 11.07 24.57 -25.47
CA GLY A 836 12.15 24.48 -24.48
C GLY A 836 12.60 23.07 -24.11
N LYS A 837 11.96 22.04 -24.69
CA LYS A 837 12.26 20.63 -24.45
C LYS A 837 12.99 20.02 -25.64
N ILE A 838 13.80 19.01 -25.37
CA ILE A 838 14.61 18.31 -26.37
C ILE A 838 14.18 16.85 -26.38
N TRP A 839 13.92 16.30 -27.56
CA TRP A 839 13.63 14.88 -27.73
C TRP A 839 14.70 14.23 -28.59
N VAL A 840 15.15 13.05 -28.17
CA VAL A 840 16.20 12.29 -28.86
C VAL A 840 15.68 10.91 -29.20
N ARG A 841 15.77 10.54 -30.49
CA ARG A 841 15.41 9.23 -31.02
C ARG A 841 16.63 8.33 -31.10
N LEU A 842 16.66 7.29 -30.27
CA LEU A 842 17.68 6.22 -30.26
C LEU A 842 17.22 5.04 -31.14
N PRO A 843 18.10 4.47 -31.98
CA PRO A 843 17.73 3.45 -32.95
C PRO A 843 17.39 2.11 -32.31
N ALA A 844 16.69 1.25 -33.06
CA ALA A 844 16.31 -0.10 -32.66
C ALA A 844 17.50 -1.01 -32.27
N THR A 845 18.68 -0.76 -32.86
CA THR A 845 19.91 -1.51 -32.55
C THR A 845 20.50 -1.19 -31.17
N GLY A 846 19.92 -0.24 -30.44
CA GLY A 846 20.56 0.32 -29.25
C GLY A 846 21.61 1.37 -29.60
N GLY A 847 22.09 2.08 -28.57
CA GLY A 847 23.19 3.03 -28.72
C GLY A 847 23.27 4.07 -27.61
N ILE A 848 24.30 4.89 -27.71
CA ILE A 848 24.53 6.07 -26.87
C ILE A 848 24.38 7.31 -27.74
N ALA A 849 23.53 8.23 -27.30
CA ALA A 849 23.39 9.56 -27.85
C ALA A 849 24.13 10.57 -26.97
N GLU A 850 24.85 11.48 -27.61
CA GLU A 850 25.52 12.62 -26.99
C GLU A 850 24.80 13.89 -27.42
N VAL A 851 24.19 14.59 -26.47
CA VAL A 851 23.55 15.89 -26.68
C VAL A 851 24.53 16.96 -26.21
N GLU A 852 25.22 17.59 -27.17
CA GLU A 852 26.16 18.67 -26.90
C GLU A 852 25.40 19.99 -26.71
N LEU A 853 25.48 20.55 -25.51
CA LEU A 853 24.88 21.83 -25.16
C LEU A 853 25.86 22.99 -25.43
N GLN A 854 25.34 24.11 -25.94
CA GLN A 854 26.12 25.33 -26.09
C GLN A 854 26.50 25.88 -24.71
N ALA A 855 27.73 26.37 -24.57
CA ALA A 855 28.12 27.11 -23.38
C ALA A 855 27.22 28.34 -23.24
N VAL A 856 26.62 28.51 -22.06
CA VAL A 856 25.97 29.77 -21.70
C VAL A 856 27.10 30.83 -21.62
N PRO A 857 27.01 31.95 -22.36
CA PRO A 857 28.07 32.97 -22.42
C PRO A 857 28.53 33.54 -21.07
#